data_AF-A0A8J6BTF6-F1
#
_entry.id   AF-A0A8J6BTF6-F1
#
_cell.length_a   1.000
_cell.length_b   1.000
_cell.length_c   1.000
_cell.angle_alpha   90.00
_cell.angle_beta   90.00
_cell.angle_gamma   90.00
#
_symmetry.space_group_name_H-M   'P 1'
#
loop_
_entity.id
_entity.type
_entity.pdbx_description
1 polymer ?
#
loop_
_entity_poly.entity_id
_entity_poly.type
_entity_poly.pdbx_seq_one_letter_code
_entity_poly.pdbx_strand_id
1 'polypeptide(L)'
;MMSFSLSAFSINVLTPYFKEEVLFSADDLYEKNEDGISILFYLRKIYPDEWKNFLQRIKFKPTDEEALKLKMDDICLWASFKGQTLTRTVRGMMYYRRALEIQCTQDKSDIAKLDRRKTVESSQEGLASLEMAHAMADIKFTYVVSCQVYGMQKTSKDKRERASYVNILNLMLMFPSLRVAYIDEVEAPTSNGTTEKTYYSVLVKGVDKYDQEIYRIKLPGKPTDIGEGKPENQNHAIVFTRGEALQAIDMNQDNYLEEAFKMRNVLEEFERQKYRKSKPTILGLREHIFTGSVSSLAWFMSNQETSFVTIGQQVLANPLRVRFHYGHPDIFDRLFHITRGGISKASKTINLSEDIFSGFNSTMREGNVTHHEYMQVGYCTYSLCIFVWEVISSYEWSGKLGLLLVLPMVMEVGLEKGFRTALGEFVIMQLQLASVFFTFQLGTKTHYYGRTILHGGAKYIPTGRGFVVYHAKFAQNYRMYSRSHFVKGLELLILLVVYLVYGSSYRSSSLYLFVTFSIWFLVASWLFAPFIFNPSCFEWQKTVDDLTDWRKWMGNRGGIGMSVDQSWEAWWISEQEHLRKTSIRSLFLEIILSLRFLIYQYGIVYHLNIARRSKSILVYALSWLVMLSVLVVLKMVSIGRQKFGTDLQLMFRILKGLLFLGFVSVMAVLFVVGNLTISDVFACILGFMPTGWCILLIGQACSPLVKKAMLWDSIMELGRAYENMMGLILFLPIGLLSWFPFVSEFQTRLLFNQAFSRGLQISRILAGQKDFGEFE
;
A
#
# COMPACT_ATOMS: atom_id res chain seq x y z
N MET A 1 21.65 -35.63 -31.96
CA MET A 1 21.29 -34.96 -30.69
C MET A 1 21.30 -33.46 -30.96
N MET A 2 20.14 -32.79 -31.03
CA MET A 2 20.12 -31.32 -30.94
C MET A 2 20.66 -30.94 -29.55
N SER A 3 21.49 -29.89 -29.44
CA SER A 3 22.01 -29.49 -28.13
C SER A 3 20.84 -29.18 -27.19
N PHE A 4 21.01 -29.53 -25.92
CA PHE A 4 19.99 -29.43 -24.89
C PHE A 4 19.53 -27.97 -24.68
N SER A 5 20.41 -27.00 -24.98
CA SER A 5 20.11 -25.55 -25.06
C SER A 5 19.28 -25.11 -26.28
N LEU A 6 19.35 -25.81 -27.43
CA LEU A 6 18.63 -25.45 -28.65
C LEU A 6 17.13 -25.78 -28.56
N SER A 7 16.76 -26.85 -27.85
CA SER A 7 15.37 -27.32 -27.69
C SER A 7 14.57 -26.58 -26.61
N ALA A 8 15.20 -25.71 -25.83
CA ALA A 8 14.52 -24.97 -24.76
C ALA A 8 13.62 -23.87 -25.33
N PHE A 9 12.45 -23.65 -24.71
CA PHE A 9 11.57 -22.51 -24.99
C PHE A 9 12.32 -21.17 -24.91
N SER A 10 11.94 -20.23 -25.76
CA SER A 10 12.39 -18.85 -25.69
C SER A 10 11.55 -18.04 -24.70
N ILE A 11 12.21 -17.28 -23.83
CA ILE A 11 11.56 -16.48 -22.77
C ILE A 11 11.81 -14.99 -22.99
N ASN A 12 10.75 -14.20 -22.83
CA ASN A 12 10.84 -12.76 -22.75
C ASN A 12 10.37 -12.29 -21.38
N VAL A 13 11.05 -11.28 -20.83
CA VAL A 13 10.61 -10.61 -19.62
C VAL A 13 10.03 -9.24 -19.99
N LEU A 14 8.93 -8.85 -19.35
CA LEU A 14 8.31 -7.54 -19.51
C LEU A 14 8.10 -6.91 -18.14
N THR A 15 8.75 -5.77 -17.91
CA THR A 15 8.62 -5.00 -16.66
C THR A 15 8.00 -3.62 -16.95
N PRO A 16 6.79 -3.33 -16.45
CA PRO A 16 6.25 -1.98 -16.49
C PRO A 16 6.99 -1.09 -15.47
N TYR A 17 7.41 0.09 -15.91
CA TYR A 17 8.11 1.10 -15.12
C TYR A 17 7.55 2.49 -15.44
N PHE A 18 7.47 3.37 -14.45
CA PHE A 18 6.99 4.73 -14.67
C PHE A 18 8.03 5.78 -14.31
N LYS A 19 8.19 6.10 -13.03
CA LYS A 19 9.06 7.18 -12.55
C LYS A 19 9.76 6.82 -11.23
N GLU A 20 9.80 5.54 -10.90
CA GLU A 20 10.48 5.06 -9.71
C GLU A 20 11.99 5.28 -9.79
N GLU A 21 12.68 5.16 -8.64
CA GLU A 21 14.12 5.37 -8.63
C GLU A 21 14.84 4.33 -9.49
N VAL A 22 15.66 4.80 -10.44
CA VAL A 22 16.43 3.92 -11.32
C VAL A 22 17.68 3.44 -10.59
N LEU A 23 18.38 4.37 -9.94
CA LEU A 23 19.63 4.20 -9.22
C LEU A 23 19.70 5.31 -8.16
N PHE A 24 20.00 4.97 -6.90
CA PHE A 24 20.22 5.97 -5.88
C PHE A 24 21.43 6.84 -6.22
N SER A 25 21.27 8.15 -6.07
CA SER A 25 22.35 9.13 -6.14
C SER A 25 23.10 9.23 -4.81
N ALA A 26 24.27 9.87 -4.85
CA ALA A 26 25.02 10.18 -3.63
C ALA A 26 24.19 11.02 -2.66
N ASP A 27 23.42 11.97 -3.17
CA ASP A 27 22.58 12.85 -2.36
C ASP A 27 21.48 12.03 -1.67
N ASP A 28 20.81 11.12 -2.38
CA ASP A 28 19.77 10.25 -1.78
C ASP A 28 20.32 9.38 -0.65
N LEU A 29 21.56 8.90 -0.79
CA LEU A 29 22.19 8.03 0.20
C LEU A 29 22.54 8.72 1.52
N TYR A 30 22.83 10.03 1.46
CA TYR A 30 23.19 10.85 2.61
C TYR A 30 22.05 11.74 3.10
N GLU A 31 20.97 11.89 2.31
CA GLU A 31 19.76 12.59 2.73
C GLU A 31 19.25 11.98 4.03
N LYS A 32 19.19 12.82 5.06
CA LYS A 32 18.71 12.44 6.38
C LYS A 32 17.23 12.70 6.45
N ASN A 33 16.50 11.73 7.00
CA ASN A 33 15.09 11.89 7.30
C ASN A 33 14.87 12.75 8.56
N GLU A 34 13.60 12.93 8.94
CA GLU A 34 13.20 13.67 10.16
C GLU A 34 13.75 13.07 11.47
N ASP A 35 14.34 11.87 11.43
CA ASP A 35 14.98 11.19 12.56
C ASP A 35 16.52 11.16 12.43
N GLY A 36 17.10 11.87 11.45
CA GLY A 36 18.53 11.97 11.21
C GLY A 36 19.18 10.75 10.53
N ILE A 37 18.37 9.79 10.07
CA ILE A 37 18.80 8.52 9.47
C ILE A 37 18.86 8.65 7.95
N SER A 38 19.99 8.29 7.36
CA SER A 38 20.16 8.21 5.90
C SER A 38 20.00 6.78 5.38
N ILE A 39 19.72 6.64 4.07
CA ILE A 39 19.58 5.33 3.41
C ILE A 39 20.87 4.51 3.57
N LEU A 40 22.04 5.13 3.39
CA LEU A 40 23.32 4.43 3.52
C LEU A 40 23.55 3.92 4.95
N PHE A 41 23.24 4.74 5.96
CA PHE A 41 23.34 4.31 7.36
C PHE A 41 22.41 3.13 7.61
N TYR A 42 21.16 3.21 7.14
CA TYR A 42 20.17 2.16 7.28
C TYR A 42 20.64 0.84 6.66
N LEU A 43 21.04 0.85 5.38
CA LEU A 43 21.47 -0.34 4.65
C LEU A 43 22.71 -1.01 5.28
N ARG A 44 23.68 -0.23 5.76
CA ARG A 44 24.87 -0.75 6.46
C ARG A 44 24.53 -1.43 7.78
N LYS A 45 23.48 -0.98 8.47
CA LYS A 45 23.05 -1.58 9.74
C LYS A 45 22.24 -2.86 9.54
N ILE A 46 21.44 -2.94 8.48
CA ILE A 46 20.66 -4.15 8.18
C ILE A 46 21.47 -5.22 7.44
N TYR A 47 22.53 -4.84 6.70
CA TYR A 47 23.39 -5.76 5.96
C TYR A 47 24.90 -5.61 6.28
N PRO A 48 25.32 -5.79 7.55
CA PRO A 48 26.72 -5.55 7.96
C PRO A 48 27.71 -6.48 7.25
N ASP A 49 27.37 -7.77 7.11
CA ASP A 49 28.25 -8.75 6.46
C ASP A 49 28.36 -8.50 4.95
N GLU A 50 27.24 -8.17 4.30
CA GLU A 50 27.27 -7.84 2.87
C GLU A 50 28.06 -6.56 2.59
N TRP A 51 27.97 -5.56 3.47
CA TRP A 51 28.77 -4.34 3.37
C TRP A 51 30.26 -4.65 3.45
N LYS A 52 30.67 -5.49 4.42
CA LYS A 52 32.06 -5.94 4.55
C LYS A 52 32.53 -6.71 3.31
N ASN A 53 31.71 -7.63 2.80
CA ASN A 53 32.02 -8.40 1.59
C ASN A 53 32.08 -7.51 0.34
N PHE A 54 31.24 -6.48 0.26
CA PHE A 54 31.30 -5.48 -0.80
C PHE A 54 32.62 -4.70 -0.77
N LEU A 55 33.01 -4.14 0.37
CA LEU A 55 34.27 -3.42 0.55
C LEU A 55 35.48 -4.31 0.19
N GLN A 56 35.44 -5.59 0.56
CA GLN A 56 36.46 -6.56 0.17
C GLN A 56 36.52 -6.76 -1.35
N ARG A 57 35.37 -6.88 -2.04
CA ARG A 57 35.31 -7.07 -3.50
C ARG A 57 35.86 -5.88 -4.27
N ILE A 58 35.56 -4.66 -3.83
CA ILE A 58 36.12 -3.43 -4.44
C ILE A 58 37.54 -3.10 -3.94
N LYS A 59 38.12 -3.97 -3.08
CA LYS A 59 39.44 -3.81 -2.47
C LYS A 59 39.62 -2.45 -1.79
N PHE A 60 38.60 -1.99 -1.07
CA PHE A 60 38.58 -0.69 -0.42
C PHE A 60 38.44 -0.82 1.11
N LYS A 61 39.27 -0.08 1.85
CA LYS A 61 39.20 0.02 3.31
C LYS A 61 39.07 1.50 3.68
N PRO A 62 37.86 1.99 4.01
CA PRO A 62 37.66 3.39 4.35
C PRO A 62 38.36 3.71 5.68
N THR A 63 39.05 4.85 5.74
CA THR A 63 39.67 5.40 6.96
C THR A 63 38.66 6.16 7.82
N ASP A 64 37.72 6.85 7.17
CA ASP A 64 36.63 7.63 7.77
C ASP A 64 35.38 7.62 6.86
N GLU A 65 34.32 8.33 7.28
CA GLU A 65 33.08 8.47 6.49
C GLU A 65 33.28 9.32 5.22
N GLU A 66 34.24 10.24 5.21
CA GLU A 66 34.54 11.07 4.03
C GLU A 66 35.23 10.26 2.92
N ALA A 67 36.11 9.32 3.27
CA ALA A 67 36.76 8.42 2.34
C ALA A 67 35.76 7.60 1.50
N LEU A 68 34.55 7.35 2.02
CA LEU A 68 33.49 6.67 1.27
C LEU A 68 33.11 7.41 -0.02
N LYS A 69 33.23 8.75 -0.03
CA LYS A 69 32.90 9.55 -1.23
C LYS A 69 33.80 9.25 -2.43
N LEU A 70 35.00 8.71 -2.21
CA LEU A 70 35.92 8.29 -3.29
C LEU A 70 35.41 7.10 -4.10
N LYS A 71 34.46 6.32 -3.55
CA LYS A 71 33.89 5.11 -4.16
C LYS A 71 32.38 5.20 -4.29
N MET A 72 31.86 6.41 -4.45
CA MET A 72 30.41 6.64 -4.42
C MET A 72 29.67 5.91 -5.53
N ASP A 73 30.21 5.82 -6.75
CA ASP A 73 29.57 5.09 -7.85
C ASP A 73 29.32 3.61 -7.49
N ASP A 74 30.33 2.95 -6.89
CA ASP A 74 30.23 1.57 -6.43
C ASP A 74 29.23 1.44 -5.26
N ILE A 75 29.23 2.40 -4.34
CA ILE A 75 28.35 2.42 -3.15
C ILE A 75 26.89 2.66 -3.56
N CYS A 76 26.63 3.61 -4.47
CA CYS A 76 25.33 3.89 -5.06
C CYS A 76 24.76 2.64 -5.75
N LEU A 77 25.59 1.92 -6.49
CA LEU A 77 25.18 0.68 -7.14
C LEU A 77 24.87 -0.43 -6.10
N TRP A 78 25.74 -0.60 -5.10
CA TRP A 78 25.51 -1.55 -4.01
C TRP A 78 24.22 -1.26 -3.25
N ALA A 79 23.96 0.02 -2.93
CA ALA A 79 22.76 0.44 -2.24
C ALA A 79 21.50 0.24 -3.11
N SER A 80 21.59 0.56 -4.39
CA SER A 80 20.48 0.40 -5.35
C SER A 80 20.06 -1.07 -5.49
N PHE A 81 21.01 -2.01 -5.45
CA PHE A 81 20.73 -3.44 -5.44
C PHE A 81 20.01 -3.94 -4.17
N LYS A 82 19.91 -3.11 -3.12
CA LYS A 82 19.21 -3.42 -1.88
C LYS A 82 17.94 -2.60 -1.68
N GLY A 83 17.71 -1.58 -2.50
CA GLY A 83 16.46 -0.81 -2.52
C GLY A 83 15.41 -1.39 -3.48
N GLN A 84 14.34 -0.62 -3.68
CA GLN A 84 13.34 -0.82 -4.72
C GLN A 84 13.68 0.04 -5.94
N THR A 85 14.75 -0.36 -6.66
CA THR A 85 15.22 0.38 -7.85
C THR A 85 15.08 -0.45 -9.12
N LEU A 86 14.89 0.21 -10.26
CA LEU A 86 14.88 -0.48 -11.56
C LEU A 86 16.19 -1.23 -11.81
N THR A 87 17.33 -0.67 -11.38
CA THR A 87 18.65 -1.30 -11.51
C THR A 87 18.71 -2.69 -10.85
N ARG A 88 18.07 -2.85 -9.69
CA ARG A 88 18.01 -4.14 -9.00
C ARG A 88 17.24 -5.18 -9.81
N THR A 89 16.03 -4.86 -10.24
CA THR A 89 15.18 -5.76 -11.01
C THR A 89 15.82 -6.13 -12.33
N VAL A 90 16.41 -5.15 -13.01
CA VAL A 90 17.10 -5.40 -14.27
C VAL A 90 18.24 -6.38 -14.07
N ARG A 91 19.12 -6.15 -13.08
CA ARG A 91 20.18 -7.10 -12.77
C ARG A 91 19.63 -8.50 -12.46
N GLY A 92 18.59 -8.59 -11.64
CA GLY A 92 17.95 -9.86 -11.27
C GLY A 92 17.47 -10.63 -12.50
N MET A 93 16.67 -10.00 -13.36
CA MET A 93 16.12 -10.67 -14.55
C MET A 93 17.19 -10.99 -15.60
N MET A 94 18.27 -10.21 -15.67
CA MET A 94 19.40 -10.50 -16.55
C MET A 94 20.18 -11.75 -16.13
N TYR A 95 19.97 -12.31 -14.93
CA TYR A 95 20.51 -13.61 -14.57
C TYR A 95 19.97 -14.75 -15.43
N TYR A 96 18.77 -14.64 -16.04
CA TYR A 96 18.31 -15.62 -17.03
C TYR A 96 19.25 -15.71 -18.22
N ARG A 97 19.67 -14.56 -18.75
CA ARG A 97 20.66 -14.50 -19.81
C ARG A 97 21.97 -15.14 -19.38
N ARG A 98 22.44 -14.81 -18.18
CA ARG A 98 23.70 -15.35 -17.64
C ARG A 98 23.63 -16.87 -17.44
N ALA A 99 22.51 -17.39 -16.95
CA ALA A 99 22.30 -18.82 -16.79
C ALA A 99 22.34 -19.54 -18.15
N LEU A 100 21.70 -18.97 -19.19
CA LEU A 100 21.74 -19.50 -20.56
C LEU A 100 23.15 -19.53 -21.15
N GLU A 101 23.95 -18.48 -20.94
CA GLU A 101 25.35 -18.47 -21.38
C GLU A 101 26.17 -19.59 -20.74
N ILE A 102 26.02 -19.75 -19.42
CA ILE A 102 26.75 -20.77 -18.65
C ILE A 102 26.31 -22.17 -19.10
N GLN A 103 25.00 -22.41 -19.23
CA GLN A 103 24.45 -23.68 -19.72
C GLN A 103 24.95 -23.99 -21.14
N CYS A 104 24.91 -23.02 -22.05
CA CYS A 104 25.37 -23.22 -23.42
C CYS A 104 26.87 -23.54 -23.48
N THR A 105 27.67 -22.90 -22.63
CA THR A 105 29.11 -23.18 -22.53
C THR A 105 29.37 -24.57 -21.96
N GLN A 106 28.60 -24.99 -20.94
CA GLN A 106 28.70 -26.32 -20.33
C GLN A 106 28.30 -27.43 -21.29
N ASP A 107 27.14 -27.32 -21.96
CA ASP A 107 26.65 -28.27 -22.95
C ASP A 107 27.73 -28.56 -24.02
N LYS A 108 28.41 -27.50 -24.50
CA LYS A 108 29.52 -27.66 -25.44
C LYS A 108 30.75 -28.29 -24.81
N SER A 109 31.11 -27.92 -23.59
CA SER A 109 32.26 -28.50 -22.91
C SER A 109 32.10 -30.02 -22.71
N ASP A 110 30.87 -30.48 -22.47
CA ASP A 110 30.58 -31.90 -22.30
C ASP A 110 30.51 -32.64 -23.64
N ILE A 111 29.99 -32.01 -24.71
CA ILE A 111 30.12 -32.53 -26.08
C ILE A 111 31.61 -32.64 -26.47
N ALA A 112 32.40 -31.62 -26.19
CA ALA A 112 33.83 -31.60 -26.47
C ALA A 112 34.61 -32.61 -25.60
N LYS A 113 34.16 -32.94 -24.38
CA LYS A 113 34.71 -34.06 -23.59
C LYS A 113 34.32 -35.42 -24.17
N LEU A 114 33.12 -35.55 -24.73
CA LEU A 114 32.68 -36.75 -25.45
C LEU A 114 33.52 -36.97 -26.73
N ASP A 115 33.84 -35.89 -27.44
CA ASP A 115 34.65 -35.89 -28.67
C ASP A 115 36.17 -35.92 -28.42
N ARG A 116 36.64 -35.55 -27.22
CA ARG A 116 38.07 -35.58 -26.81
C ARG A 116 38.65 -36.99 -26.62
N ARG A 117 38.26 -37.93 -27.48
CA ARG A 117 39.18 -38.96 -27.98
C ARG A 117 40.08 -38.45 -29.11
N LYS A 118 39.92 -37.22 -29.63
CA LYS A 118 40.85 -36.63 -30.60
C LYS A 118 41.12 -35.13 -30.38
N THR A 119 42.41 -34.85 -30.15
CA THR A 119 43.17 -33.59 -30.37
C THR A 119 42.91 -32.34 -29.52
N VAL A 120 44.01 -31.61 -29.29
CA VAL A 120 44.19 -30.43 -28.44
C VAL A 120 44.35 -29.22 -29.34
N GLU A 121 43.38 -28.30 -29.34
CA GLU A 121 43.59 -26.92 -29.80
C GLU A 121 43.07 -25.96 -28.73
N SER A 122 43.89 -24.96 -28.39
CA SER A 122 43.75 -24.10 -27.22
C SER A 122 43.52 -22.64 -27.64
N SER A 123 42.75 -21.90 -26.84
CA SER A 123 42.40 -20.47 -26.97
C SER A 123 41.38 -20.03 -28.04
N GLN A 124 41.53 -20.37 -29.33
CA GLN A 124 40.59 -19.93 -30.37
C GLN A 124 39.20 -20.59 -30.26
N GLU A 125 39.14 -21.89 -29.91
CA GLU A 125 37.86 -22.59 -29.65
C GLU A 125 37.08 -21.98 -28.47
N GLY A 126 37.79 -21.46 -27.47
CA GLY A 126 37.18 -20.85 -26.29
C GLY A 126 36.44 -19.55 -26.63
N LEU A 127 37.03 -18.72 -27.49
CA LEU A 127 36.42 -17.46 -27.93
C LEU A 127 35.19 -17.72 -28.83
N ALA A 128 35.30 -18.62 -29.79
CA ALA A 128 34.17 -19.01 -30.65
C ALA A 128 33.02 -19.67 -29.85
N SER A 129 33.35 -20.43 -28.80
CA SER A 129 32.34 -21.00 -27.90
C SER A 129 31.62 -19.93 -27.09
N LEU A 130 32.33 -18.88 -26.66
CA LEU A 130 31.74 -17.76 -25.92
C LEU A 130 30.82 -16.92 -26.82
N GLU A 131 31.26 -16.60 -28.04
CA GLU A 131 30.46 -15.86 -29.01
C GLU A 131 29.17 -16.61 -29.38
N MET A 132 29.24 -17.93 -29.58
CA MET A 132 28.06 -18.75 -29.81
C MET A 132 27.14 -18.77 -28.59
N ALA A 133 27.67 -18.88 -27.37
CA ALA A 133 26.87 -18.84 -26.15
C ALA A 133 26.13 -17.51 -25.99
N HIS A 134 26.79 -16.39 -26.31
CA HIS A 134 26.15 -15.08 -26.34
C HIS A 134 25.04 -15.01 -27.39
N ALA A 135 25.29 -15.47 -28.62
CA ALA A 135 24.28 -15.50 -29.68
C ALA A 135 23.07 -16.37 -29.31
N MET A 136 23.30 -17.53 -28.68
CA MET A 136 22.24 -18.40 -28.19
C MET A 136 21.39 -17.72 -27.11
N ALA A 137 22.06 -17.09 -26.14
CA ALA A 137 21.38 -16.35 -25.08
C ALA A 137 20.55 -15.19 -25.65
N ASP A 138 21.05 -14.47 -26.65
CA ASP A 138 20.33 -13.35 -27.28
C ASP A 138 19.13 -13.81 -28.13
N ILE A 139 19.15 -15.03 -28.68
CA ILE A 139 18.00 -15.63 -29.37
C ILE A 139 16.95 -16.12 -28.37
N LYS A 140 17.39 -16.70 -27.25
CA LYS A 140 16.50 -17.36 -26.28
C LYS A 140 15.95 -16.41 -25.22
N PHE A 141 16.60 -15.28 -24.98
CA PHE A 141 16.22 -14.32 -23.94
C PHE A 141 16.22 -12.88 -24.45
N THR A 142 15.14 -12.17 -24.17
CA THR A 142 15.07 -10.71 -24.36
C THR A 142 14.30 -10.10 -23.22
N TYR A 143 14.70 -8.90 -22.81
CA TYR A 143 14.06 -8.19 -21.71
C TYR A 143 13.60 -6.81 -22.15
N VAL A 144 12.31 -6.54 -22.03
CA VAL A 144 11.70 -5.25 -22.36
C VAL A 144 11.25 -4.57 -21.08
N VAL A 145 11.80 -3.38 -20.82
CA VAL A 145 11.26 -2.47 -19.81
C VAL A 145 10.38 -1.45 -20.51
N SER A 146 9.13 -1.36 -20.09
CA SER A 146 8.18 -0.38 -20.60
C SER A 146 8.23 0.87 -19.73
N CYS A 147 8.80 1.96 -20.24
CA CYS A 147 8.96 3.26 -19.59
C CYS A 147 8.26 4.35 -20.40
N GLN A 148 6.98 4.60 -20.13
CA GLN A 148 6.18 5.59 -20.88
C GLN A 148 6.84 6.97 -21.01
N VAL A 149 7.55 7.39 -19.97
CA VAL A 149 8.07 8.76 -19.84
C VAL A 149 9.51 8.92 -20.35
N TYR A 150 10.15 7.86 -20.86
CA TYR A 150 11.56 7.89 -21.27
C TYR A 150 11.85 8.98 -22.31
N GLY A 151 10.98 9.14 -23.31
CA GLY A 151 11.12 10.19 -24.33
C GLY A 151 11.05 11.61 -23.75
N MET A 152 10.18 11.83 -22.76
CA MET A 152 10.10 13.11 -22.04
C MET A 152 11.35 13.33 -21.18
N GLN A 153 11.81 12.31 -20.44
CA GLN A 153 13.03 12.37 -19.63
C GLN A 153 14.28 12.66 -20.46
N LYS A 154 14.34 12.11 -21.69
CA LYS A 154 15.42 12.35 -22.65
C LYS A 154 15.55 13.83 -23.01
N THR A 155 14.43 14.52 -23.20
CA THR A 155 14.38 15.92 -23.66
C THR A 155 14.21 16.93 -22.51
N SER A 156 13.95 16.46 -21.29
CA SER A 156 13.70 17.29 -20.11
C SER A 156 14.91 18.13 -19.73
N LYS A 157 14.64 19.36 -19.29
CA LYS A 157 15.65 20.27 -18.69
C LYS A 157 15.83 20.03 -17.20
N ASP A 158 14.94 19.27 -16.56
CA ASP A 158 15.05 18.90 -15.15
C ASP A 158 16.25 17.97 -14.94
N LYS A 159 17.12 18.31 -13.99
CA LYS A 159 18.34 17.53 -13.72
C LYS A 159 18.04 16.11 -13.26
N ARG A 160 16.99 15.90 -12.46
CA ARG A 160 16.59 14.57 -11.97
C ARG A 160 16.03 13.72 -13.11
N GLU A 161 15.12 14.26 -13.91
CA GLU A 161 14.58 13.52 -15.07
C GLU A 161 15.67 13.16 -16.09
N ARG A 162 16.60 14.10 -16.33
CA ARG A 162 17.76 13.87 -17.19
C ARG A 162 18.68 12.79 -16.62
N ALA A 163 18.90 12.78 -15.30
CA ALA A 163 19.68 11.73 -14.63
C ALA A 163 19.00 10.36 -14.75
N SER A 164 17.67 10.27 -14.59
CA SER A 164 16.92 9.03 -14.81
C SER A 164 17.10 8.49 -16.23
N TYR A 165 17.03 9.35 -17.25
CA TYR A 165 17.32 8.96 -18.64
C TYR A 165 18.73 8.38 -18.79
N VAL A 166 19.75 9.07 -18.24
CA VAL A 166 21.15 8.62 -18.31
C VAL A 166 21.34 7.28 -17.61
N ASN A 167 20.72 7.10 -16.44
CA ASN A 167 20.78 5.86 -15.69
C ASN A 167 20.13 4.70 -16.45
N ILE A 168 18.96 4.90 -17.09
CA ILE A 168 18.31 3.89 -17.94
C ILE A 168 19.18 3.56 -19.16
N LEU A 169 19.77 4.57 -19.80
CA LEU A 169 20.69 4.35 -20.93
C LEU A 169 21.91 3.53 -20.49
N ASN A 170 22.52 3.85 -19.35
CA ASN A 170 23.63 3.09 -18.80
C ASN A 170 23.25 1.63 -18.51
N LEU A 171 22.02 1.37 -18.05
CA LEU A 171 21.52 -0.01 -17.90
C LEU A 171 21.41 -0.72 -19.25
N MET A 172 20.92 -0.07 -20.31
CA MET A 172 20.87 -0.66 -21.65
C MET A 172 22.27 -0.95 -22.22
N LEU A 173 23.25 -0.10 -21.93
CA LEU A 173 24.64 -0.30 -22.32
C LEU A 173 25.30 -1.44 -21.51
N MET A 174 24.97 -1.54 -20.22
CA MET A 174 25.47 -2.61 -19.34
C MET A 174 24.87 -3.98 -19.69
N PHE A 175 23.62 -4.02 -20.16
CA PHE A 175 22.88 -5.25 -20.43
C PHE A 175 22.40 -5.32 -21.89
N PRO A 176 23.15 -5.98 -22.79
CA PRO A 176 22.89 -5.96 -24.23
C PRO A 176 21.53 -6.53 -24.69
N SER A 177 20.86 -7.36 -23.89
CA SER A 177 19.52 -7.89 -24.20
C SER A 177 18.38 -7.05 -23.61
N LEU A 178 18.70 -6.00 -22.86
CA LEU A 178 17.72 -5.03 -22.35
C LEU A 178 17.28 -4.11 -23.48
N ARG A 179 15.97 -3.91 -23.59
CA ARG A 179 15.32 -2.95 -24.48
C ARG A 179 14.39 -2.07 -23.67
N VAL A 180 14.23 -0.83 -24.10
CA VAL A 180 13.27 0.10 -23.48
C VAL A 180 12.20 0.45 -24.50
N ALA A 181 10.94 0.25 -24.11
CA ALA A 181 9.78 0.69 -24.87
C ALA A 181 9.21 1.95 -24.22
N TYR A 182 8.88 2.98 -24.99
CA TYR A 182 8.28 4.21 -24.45
C TYR A 182 7.22 4.79 -25.39
N ILE A 183 6.47 5.78 -24.89
CA ILE A 183 5.50 6.52 -25.70
C ILE A 183 6.15 7.83 -26.14
N ASP A 184 6.20 8.04 -27.45
CA ASP A 184 6.64 9.27 -28.09
C ASP A 184 5.41 10.09 -28.51
N GLU A 185 5.42 11.39 -28.20
CA GLU A 185 4.35 12.34 -28.53
C GLU A 185 4.89 13.34 -29.54
N VAL A 186 4.30 13.34 -30.74
CA VAL A 186 4.74 14.17 -31.86
C VAL A 186 3.58 15.04 -32.32
N GLU A 187 3.80 16.36 -32.42
CA GLU A 187 2.85 17.28 -33.04
C GLU A 187 3.00 17.22 -34.55
N ALA A 188 1.94 16.80 -35.25
CA ALA A 188 1.91 16.70 -36.70
C ALA A 188 0.90 17.70 -37.29
N PRO A 189 1.24 18.44 -38.36
CA PRO A 189 0.29 19.31 -39.05
C PRO A 189 -0.75 18.48 -39.81
N THR A 190 -2.03 18.76 -39.57
CA THR A 190 -3.16 18.19 -40.31
C THR A 190 -3.33 18.90 -41.65
N SER A 191 -3.99 18.25 -42.62
CA SER A 191 -4.31 18.83 -43.94
C SER A 191 -5.08 20.16 -43.89
N ASN A 192 -5.72 20.45 -42.75
CA ASN A 192 -6.53 21.65 -42.51
C ASN A 192 -5.73 22.79 -41.82
N GLY A 193 -4.41 22.66 -41.64
CA GLY A 193 -3.56 23.67 -41.00
C GLY A 193 -3.59 23.68 -39.47
N THR A 194 -4.34 22.77 -38.84
CA THR A 194 -4.31 22.51 -37.39
C THR A 194 -3.15 21.59 -37.02
N THR A 195 -2.68 21.60 -35.77
CA THR A 195 -1.72 20.60 -35.25
C THR A 195 -2.46 19.54 -34.46
N GLU A 196 -2.22 18.27 -34.76
CA GLU A 196 -2.78 17.14 -34.01
C GLU A 196 -1.65 16.33 -33.37
N LYS A 197 -1.85 15.97 -32.10
CA LYS A 197 -0.90 15.15 -31.34
C LYS A 197 -1.02 13.70 -31.77
N THR A 198 0.04 13.17 -32.35
CA THR A 198 0.15 11.76 -32.72
C THR A 198 1.05 11.03 -31.73
N TYR A 199 0.62 9.83 -31.35
CA TYR A 199 1.32 9.01 -30.36
C TYR A 199 1.97 7.79 -31.03
N TYR A 200 3.18 7.45 -30.62
CA TYR A 200 3.91 6.28 -31.10
C TYR A 200 4.41 5.44 -29.92
N SER A 201 4.37 4.11 -30.05
CA SER A 201 5.15 3.19 -29.21
C SER A 201 6.49 2.98 -29.88
N VAL A 202 7.58 3.27 -29.19
CA VAL A 202 8.94 3.25 -29.73
C VAL A 202 9.79 2.28 -28.91
N LEU A 203 10.54 1.41 -29.59
CA LEU A 203 11.51 0.50 -28.98
C LEU A 203 12.92 0.99 -29.24
N VAL A 204 13.73 1.11 -28.19
CA VAL A 204 15.15 1.49 -28.27
C VAL A 204 16.07 0.44 -27.64
N LYS A 205 17.35 0.48 -28.05
CA LYS A 205 18.47 -0.21 -27.40
C LYS A 205 19.62 0.77 -27.14
N GLY A 206 20.48 0.45 -26.18
CA GLY A 206 21.75 1.15 -26.00
C GLY A 206 22.80 0.64 -27.01
N VAL A 207 23.48 1.56 -27.69
CA VAL A 207 24.64 1.27 -28.54
C VAL A 207 25.70 2.34 -28.29
N ASP A 208 26.93 1.92 -27.99
CA ASP A 208 28.06 2.77 -27.62
C ASP A 208 27.77 3.69 -26.42
N LYS A 209 27.22 4.87 -26.69
CA LYS A 209 26.87 5.91 -25.70
C LYS A 209 25.50 6.55 -25.97
N TYR A 210 24.72 5.99 -26.88
CA TYR A 210 23.46 6.56 -27.35
C TYR A 210 22.35 5.51 -27.35
N ASP A 211 21.11 5.96 -27.26
CA ASP A 211 19.95 5.14 -27.54
C ASP A 211 19.68 5.11 -29.06
N GLN A 212 19.50 3.92 -29.61
CA GLN A 212 19.15 3.70 -31.01
C GLN A 212 17.71 3.19 -31.10
N GLU A 213 16.87 3.89 -31.87
CA GLU A 213 15.52 3.46 -32.24
C GLU A 213 15.58 2.22 -33.14
N ILE A 214 14.80 1.20 -32.79
CA ILE A 214 14.69 -0.07 -33.53
C ILE A 214 13.36 -0.12 -34.28
N TYR A 215 12.27 0.15 -33.57
CA TYR A 215 10.91 0.08 -34.11
C TYR A 215 10.09 1.26 -33.60
N ARG A 216 9.17 1.72 -34.45
CA ARG A 216 8.17 2.75 -34.13
C ARG A 216 6.83 2.31 -34.69
N ILE A 217 5.82 2.31 -33.83
CA ILE A 217 4.45 1.89 -34.16
C ILE A 217 3.51 3.03 -33.79
N LYS A 218 2.72 3.50 -34.76
CA LYS A 218 1.70 4.52 -34.51
C LYS A 218 0.58 3.94 -33.64
N LEU A 219 0.24 4.65 -32.57
CA LEU A 219 -0.85 4.30 -31.67
C LEU A 219 -2.16 4.98 -32.11
N PRO A 220 -3.33 4.39 -31.80
CA PRO A 220 -4.63 4.95 -32.17
C PRO A 220 -4.99 6.24 -31.40
N GLY A 221 -4.25 6.55 -30.32
CA GLY A 221 -4.45 7.71 -29.47
C GLY A 221 -3.52 7.65 -28.27
N LYS A 222 -3.72 8.53 -27.29
CA LYS A 222 -2.95 8.56 -26.04
C LYS A 222 -3.32 7.34 -25.17
N PRO A 223 -2.40 6.42 -24.87
CA PRO A 223 -2.70 5.20 -24.11
C PRO A 223 -3.30 5.48 -22.73
N THR A 224 -2.78 6.50 -22.03
CA THR A 224 -3.28 6.90 -20.71
C THR A 224 -4.72 7.42 -20.71
N ASP A 225 -5.35 7.60 -21.87
CA ASP A 225 -6.76 7.98 -21.96
C ASP A 225 -7.69 6.76 -21.75
N ILE A 226 -7.21 5.55 -22.06
CA ILE A 226 -7.97 4.30 -22.06
C ILE A 226 -7.82 3.54 -20.72
N GLY A 227 -6.60 3.38 -20.23
CA GLY A 227 -6.29 2.62 -19.00
C GLY A 227 -5.41 3.36 -18.00
N GLU A 228 -5.17 2.73 -16.86
CA GLU A 228 -4.20 3.17 -15.85
C GLU A 228 -2.73 2.92 -16.29
N GLY A 229 -1.76 3.47 -15.56
CA GLY A 229 -0.35 3.47 -15.98
C GLY A 229 0.24 2.07 -16.26
N LYS A 230 0.10 1.12 -15.32
CA LYS A 230 0.65 -0.25 -15.43
C LYS A 230 0.04 -1.08 -16.59
N PRO A 231 -1.30 -1.19 -16.75
CA PRO A 231 -1.86 -1.93 -17.87
C PRO A 231 -1.46 -1.34 -19.23
N GLU A 232 -1.42 -0.02 -19.35
CA GLU A 232 -1.01 0.62 -20.60
C GLU A 232 0.47 0.39 -20.90
N ASN A 233 1.35 0.48 -19.88
CA ASN A 233 2.77 0.12 -19.99
C ASN A 233 2.93 -1.29 -20.59
N GLN A 234 2.18 -2.27 -20.09
CA GLN A 234 2.25 -3.63 -20.61
C GLN A 234 1.69 -3.72 -22.04
N ASN A 235 0.53 -3.10 -22.30
CA ASN A 235 -0.17 -3.21 -23.59
C ASN A 235 0.59 -2.58 -24.77
N HIS A 236 1.19 -1.40 -24.61
CA HIS A 236 1.91 -0.77 -25.72
C HIS A 236 3.27 -1.44 -26.00
N ALA A 237 3.85 -2.12 -25.00
CA ALA A 237 5.17 -2.73 -25.09
C ALA A 237 5.14 -4.22 -25.48
N ILE A 238 4.03 -4.94 -25.23
CA ILE A 238 3.93 -6.38 -25.51
C ILE A 238 4.24 -6.73 -26.97
N VAL A 239 3.94 -5.84 -27.92
CA VAL A 239 4.23 -6.02 -29.36
C VAL A 239 5.72 -6.15 -29.65
N PHE A 240 6.58 -5.62 -28.78
CA PHE A 240 8.04 -5.69 -28.92
C PHE A 240 8.65 -6.94 -28.29
N THR A 241 7.90 -7.67 -27.47
CA THR A 241 8.33 -8.97 -26.94
C THR A 241 8.40 -10.00 -28.08
N ARG A 242 9.28 -10.98 -27.95
CA ARG A 242 9.48 -12.07 -28.91
C ARG A 242 9.37 -13.43 -28.20
N GLY A 243 9.58 -14.52 -28.92
CA GLY A 243 9.56 -15.87 -28.35
C GLY A 243 8.17 -16.40 -27.97
N GLU A 244 8.20 -17.53 -27.27
CA GLU A 244 7.03 -18.37 -26.95
C GLU A 244 6.47 -18.08 -25.55
N ALA A 245 7.35 -17.80 -24.59
CA ALA A 245 6.97 -17.52 -23.22
C ALA A 245 7.20 -16.04 -22.88
N LEU A 246 6.26 -15.46 -22.12
CA LEU A 246 6.35 -14.08 -21.63
C LEU A 246 6.18 -14.08 -20.11
N GLN A 247 7.22 -13.69 -19.38
CA GLN A 247 7.14 -13.45 -17.95
C GLN A 247 6.86 -11.98 -17.71
N ALA A 248 5.79 -11.70 -16.96
CA ALA A 248 5.55 -10.35 -16.46
C ALA A 248 6.28 -10.22 -15.11
N ILE A 249 6.95 -9.09 -14.88
CA ILE A 249 7.71 -8.82 -13.65
C ILE A 249 7.40 -7.41 -13.13
N ASP A 250 7.15 -7.25 -11.83
CA ASP A 250 7.03 -5.91 -11.23
C ASP A 250 8.41 -5.30 -11.00
N MET A 251 8.49 -3.97 -11.03
CA MET A 251 9.75 -3.25 -10.78
C MET A 251 10.34 -3.51 -9.39
N ASN A 252 9.60 -4.06 -8.42
CA ASN A 252 10.14 -4.35 -7.08
C ASN A 252 10.59 -5.81 -6.91
N GLN A 253 10.59 -6.60 -7.98
CA GLN A 253 11.07 -7.98 -7.97
C GLN A 253 12.57 -8.08 -8.27
N ASP A 254 13.18 -9.16 -7.84
CA ASP A 254 14.58 -9.49 -8.03
C ASP A 254 14.69 -10.99 -8.31
N ASN A 255 15.78 -11.42 -8.90
CA ASN A 255 16.02 -12.84 -9.10
C ASN A 255 17.44 -13.21 -8.68
N TYR A 256 17.63 -14.48 -8.40
CA TYR A 256 18.94 -15.03 -8.07
C TYR A 256 19.44 -15.90 -9.22
N LEU A 257 20.77 -16.01 -9.34
CA LEU A 257 21.36 -16.77 -10.44
C LEU A 257 21.00 -18.27 -10.35
N GLU A 258 20.93 -18.82 -9.13
CA GLU A 258 20.51 -20.19 -8.85
C GLU A 258 19.05 -20.47 -9.27
N GLU A 259 18.15 -19.50 -9.10
CA GLU A 259 16.75 -19.61 -9.55
C GLU A 259 16.67 -19.52 -11.07
N ALA A 260 17.50 -18.68 -11.69
CA ALA A 260 17.55 -18.53 -13.14
C ALA A 260 17.91 -19.83 -13.88
N PHE A 261 18.72 -20.71 -13.30
CA PHE A 261 19.01 -22.05 -13.88
C PHE A 261 17.77 -22.95 -13.97
N LYS A 262 16.78 -22.74 -13.10
CA LYS A 262 15.56 -23.56 -13.05
C LYS A 262 14.53 -23.15 -14.09
N MET A 263 14.66 -21.97 -14.70
CA MET A 263 13.70 -21.41 -15.65
C MET A 263 13.37 -22.39 -16.79
N ARG A 264 14.38 -23.10 -17.29
CA ARG A 264 14.18 -24.13 -18.30
C ARG A 264 13.14 -25.19 -17.86
N ASN A 265 13.29 -25.73 -16.66
CA ASN A 265 12.39 -26.78 -16.14
C ASN A 265 10.97 -26.24 -15.99
N VAL A 266 10.83 -24.95 -15.62
CA VAL A 266 9.54 -24.26 -15.56
C VAL A 266 8.92 -24.19 -16.95
N LEU A 267 9.65 -23.72 -17.96
CA LEU A 267 9.09 -23.60 -19.32
C LEU A 267 8.65 -24.94 -19.91
N GLU A 268 9.31 -26.04 -19.57
CA GLU A 268 8.88 -27.39 -19.97
C GLU A 268 7.50 -27.79 -19.39
N GLU A 269 7.00 -27.13 -18.35
CA GLU A 269 5.66 -27.37 -17.81
C GLU A 269 4.55 -26.98 -18.79
N PHE A 270 4.78 -26.05 -19.73
CA PHE A 270 3.81 -25.75 -20.80
C PHE A 270 3.48 -26.95 -21.68
N GLU A 271 4.42 -27.90 -21.82
CA GLU A 271 4.23 -29.12 -22.61
C GLU A 271 3.65 -30.28 -21.78
N ARG A 272 3.67 -30.18 -20.44
CA ARG A 272 3.22 -31.26 -19.54
C ARG A 272 1.70 -31.24 -19.38
N GLN A 273 1.04 -32.30 -19.84
CA GLN A 273 -0.38 -32.55 -19.57
C GLN A 273 -0.57 -33.35 -18.28
N LYS A 274 -0.39 -32.72 -17.11
CA LYS A 274 -0.55 -33.40 -15.82
C LYS A 274 -1.97 -33.37 -15.24
N TYR A 275 -2.74 -32.30 -15.45
CA TYR A 275 -3.95 -32.02 -14.64
C TYR A 275 -5.25 -31.74 -15.42
N ARG A 276 -5.17 -31.41 -16.72
CA ARG A 276 -6.32 -31.15 -17.61
C ARG A 276 -6.09 -31.79 -18.99
N LYS A 277 -7.13 -31.86 -19.83
CA LYS A 277 -7.01 -32.20 -21.27
C LYS A 277 -6.23 -31.13 -22.07
N SER A 278 -6.20 -29.88 -21.60
CA SER A 278 -5.50 -28.76 -22.25
C SER A 278 -4.16 -28.45 -21.58
N LYS A 279 -3.18 -28.04 -22.39
CA LYS A 279 -1.87 -27.59 -21.94
C LYS A 279 -2.00 -26.35 -21.03
N PRO A 280 -1.09 -26.15 -20.06
CA PRO A 280 -0.99 -24.89 -19.33
C PRO A 280 -0.84 -23.71 -20.30
N THR A 281 -1.45 -22.60 -19.93
CA THR A 281 -1.34 -21.32 -20.66
C THR A 281 -0.75 -20.23 -19.77
N ILE A 282 -0.80 -20.43 -18.45
CA ILE A 282 -0.14 -19.59 -17.46
C ILE A 282 0.52 -20.53 -16.44
N LEU A 283 1.82 -20.34 -16.21
CA LEU A 283 2.58 -21.03 -15.18
C LEU A 283 2.77 -20.07 -14.01
N GLY A 284 2.15 -20.42 -12.89
CA GLY A 284 2.27 -19.68 -11.64
C GLY A 284 3.56 -19.96 -10.91
N LEU A 285 4.20 -18.92 -10.40
CA LEU A 285 5.44 -19.04 -9.62
C LEU A 285 5.30 -18.46 -8.21
N ARG A 286 6.07 -19.00 -7.26
CA ARG A 286 6.13 -18.52 -5.88
C ARG A 286 6.90 -17.19 -5.80
N GLU A 287 6.38 -16.24 -5.03
CA GLU A 287 7.14 -15.06 -4.63
C GLU A 287 7.88 -15.31 -3.30
N HIS A 288 9.12 -14.83 -3.20
CA HIS A 288 9.91 -14.90 -1.98
C HIS A 288 10.15 -13.51 -1.40
N ILE A 289 9.49 -13.20 -0.29
CA ILE A 289 9.67 -11.93 0.42
C ILE A 289 10.96 -11.96 1.24
N PHE A 290 11.96 -11.21 0.80
CA PHE A 290 13.26 -11.13 1.49
C PHE A 290 13.38 -9.97 2.49
N THR A 291 12.36 -9.11 2.61
CA THR A 291 12.36 -7.97 3.55
C THR A 291 11.77 -8.31 4.93
N GLY A 292 11.31 -9.55 5.15
CA GLY A 292 10.61 -9.96 6.37
C GLY A 292 11.42 -9.82 7.67
N SER A 293 12.76 -9.84 7.61
CA SER A 293 13.63 -9.78 8.79
C SER A 293 13.87 -8.37 9.35
N VAL A 294 13.35 -7.33 8.68
CA VAL A 294 13.64 -5.93 8.98
C VAL A 294 12.85 -5.43 10.20
N SER A 295 11.56 -5.77 10.27
CA SER A 295 10.64 -5.30 11.30
C SER A 295 9.58 -6.36 11.60
N SER A 296 8.91 -6.28 12.75
CA SER A 296 7.80 -7.18 13.07
C SER A 296 6.64 -7.06 12.07
N LEU A 297 6.37 -5.85 11.57
CA LEU A 297 5.39 -5.63 10.50
C LEU A 297 5.79 -6.34 9.19
N ALA A 298 7.06 -6.20 8.79
CA ALA A 298 7.56 -6.87 7.60
C ALA A 298 7.51 -8.40 7.78
N TRP A 299 7.80 -8.89 8.99
CA TRP A 299 7.69 -10.30 9.35
C TRP A 299 6.25 -10.82 9.22
N PHE A 300 5.27 -10.11 9.76
CA PHE A 300 3.85 -10.49 9.67
C PHE A 300 3.38 -10.56 8.23
N MET A 301 3.69 -9.54 7.44
CA MET A 301 3.35 -9.47 6.02
C MET A 301 4.07 -10.57 5.21
N SER A 302 5.34 -10.81 5.49
CA SER A 302 6.13 -11.86 4.84
C SER A 302 5.53 -13.24 5.06
N ASN A 303 5.13 -13.54 6.29
CA ASN A 303 4.55 -14.84 6.62
C ASN A 303 3.12 -15.00 6.07
N GLN A 304 2.32 -13.93 6.09
CA GLN A 304 0.99 -13.93 5.49
C GLN A 304 1.08 -14.20 3.99
N GLU A 305 1.98 -13.48 3.31
CA GLU A 305 2.17 -13.67 1.87
C GLU A 305 2.71 -15.05 1.56
N THR A 306 3.70 -15.53 2.32
CA THR A 306 4.23 -16.90 2.16
C THR A 306 3.12 -17.94 2.18
N SER A 307 2.19 -17.84 3.13
CA SER A 307 1.03 -18.75 3.24
C SER A 307 0.09 -18.65 2.02
N PHE A 308 -0.10 -17.44 1.48
CA PHE A 308 -0.90 -17.23 0.29
C PHE A 308 -0.22 -17.81 -0.96
N VAL A 309 1.05 -17.49 -1.19
CA VAL A 309 1.80 -17.90 -2.39
C VAL A 309 2.23 -19.37 -2.39
N THR A 310 2.01 -20.11 -1.29
CA THR A 310 2.18 -21.57 -1.22
C THR A 310 0.83 -22.28 -1.09
N ILE A 311 0.39 -22.63 0.12
CA ILE A 311 -0.84 -23.41 0.38
C ILE A 311 -2.05 -22.75 -0.31
N GLY A 312 -2.18 -21.43 -0.24
CA GLY A 312 -3.26 -20.70 -0.91
C GLY A 312 -3.28 -20.95 -2.42
N GLN A 313 -2.17 -20.68 -3.10
CA GLN A 313 -2.03 -20.89 -4.55
C GLN A 313 -2.11 -22.37 -4.96
N GLN A 314 -1.58 -23.28 -4.15
CA GLN A 314 -1.70 -24.72 -4.35
C GLN A 314 -3.17 -25.13 -4.39
N VAL A 315 -3.95 -24.79 -3.36
CA VAL A 315 -5.38 -25.16 -3.26
C VAL A 315 -6.19 -24.52 -4.38
N LEU A 316 -5.92 -23.25 -4.72
CA LEU A 316 -6.56 -22.54 -5.83
C LEU A 316 -6.25 -23.20 -7.17
N ALA A 317 -5.02 -23.67 -7.40
CA ALA A 317 -4.63 -24.37 -8.62
C ALA A 317 -5.20 -25.79 -8.66
N ASN A 318 -5.13 -26.52 -7.55
CA ASN A 318 -5.55 -27.91 -7.42
C ASN A 318 -5.90 -28.23 -5.94
N PRO A 319 -7.12 -28.66 -5.61
CA PRO A 319 -8.16 -29.18 -6.51
C PRO A 319 -9.16 -28.13 -7.01
N LEU A 320 -9.15 -26.89 -6.49
CA LEU A 320 -10.24 -25.94 -6.80
C LEU A 320 -10.24 -25.48 -8.26
N ARG A 321 -9.07 -25.40 -8.90
CA ARG A 321 -8.90 -24.99 -10.32
C ARG A 321 -9.50 -23.61 -10.62
N VAL A 322 -9.40 -22.71 -9.66
CA VAL A 322 -9.84 -21.31 -9.75
C VAL A 322 -8.67 -20.32 -9.56
N ARG A 323 -7.43 -20.81 -9.66
CA ARG A 323 -6.25 -19.95 -9.69
C ARG A 323 -6.33 -19.03 -10.89
N PHE A 324 -6.22 -17.74 -10.63
CA PHE A 324 -6.00 -16.72 -11.66
C PHE A 324 -4.57 -16.20 -11.58
N HIS A 325 -4.13 -15.56 -12.66
CA HIS A 325 -2.99 -14.66 -12.60
C HIS A 325 -3.34 -13.52 -11.64
N TYR A 326 -2.59 -13.37 -10.55
CA TYR A 326 -2.83 -12.29 -9.58
C TYR A 326 -1.74 -11.22 -9.64
N GLY A 327 -1.00 -11.20 -10.75
CA GLY A 327 0.19 -10.41 -10.94
C GLY A 327 1.42 -11.28 -11.10
N HIS A 328 2.57 -10.65 -11.01
CA HIS A 328 3.88 -11.27 -11.19
C HIS A 328 4.15 -12.38 -10.15
N PRO A 329 5.07 -13.33 -10.39
CA PRO A 329 6.01 -13.46 -11.50
C PRO A 329 5.60 -14.54 -12.52
N ASP A 330 4.29 -14.71 -12.73
CA ASP A 330 3.76 -15.74 -13.63
C ASP A 330 4.30 -15.62 -15.07
N ILE A 331 4.38 -16.77 -15.73
CA ILE A 331 4.81 -16.89 -17.12
C ILE A 331 3.61 -17.27 -17.99
N PHE A 332 3.44 -16.55 -19.08
CA PHE A 332 2.37 -16.74 -20.05
C PHE A 332 2.86 -17.50 -21.28
N ASP A 333 2.01 -18.38 -21.81
CA ASP A 333 2.05 -18.75 -23.22
C ASP A 333 1.70 -17.49 -24.03
N ARG A 334 2.74 -16.89 -24.61
CA ARG A 334 2.64 -15.61 -25.31
C ARG A 334 1.76 -15.72 -26.55
N LEU A 335 1.87 -16.82 -27.31
CA LEU A 335 1.11 -17.03 -28.54
C LEU A 335 -0.39 -17.16 -28.24
N PHE A 336 -0.72 -17.89 -27.17
CA PHE A 336 -2.10 -17.97 -26.69
C PHE A 336 -2.64 -16.60 -26.33
N HIS A 337 -1.93 -15.82 -25.49
CA HIS A 337 -2.47 -14.57 -24.93
C HIS A 337 -2.51 -13.40 -25.93
N ILE A 338 -1.49 -13.24 -26.77
CA ILE A 338 -1.46 -12.13 -27.76
C ILE A 338 -2.61 -12.25 -28.75
N THR A 339 -2.95 -13.47 -29.18
CA THR A 339 -4.07 -13.72 -30.12
C THR A 339 -5.44 -13.64 -29.44
N ARG A 340 -5.48 -13.50 -28.12
CA ARG A 340 -6.68 -13.63 -27.28
C ARG A 340 -6.86 -12.41 -26.36
N GLY A 341 -6.45 -11.23 -26.82
CA GLY A 341 -6.76 -9.97 -26.13
C GLY A 341 -5.80 -9.59 -25.01
N GLY A 342 -4.58 -10.13 -25.02
CA GLY A 342 -3.43 -9.67 -24.26
C GLY A 342 -3.28 -10.29 -22.87
N ILE A 343 -2.27 -9.81 -22.15
CA ILE A 343 -1.97 -10.19 -20.75
C ILE A 343 -2.54 -9.18 -19.75
N SER A 344 -3.11 -8.07 -20.23
CA SER A 344 -3.54 -6.95 -19.39
C SER A 344 -4.76 -6.27 -20.00
N LYS A 345 -5.65 -5.73 -19.15
CA LYS A 345 -6.85 -5.02 -19.58
C LYS A 345 -6.84 -3.58 -19.10
N ALA A 346 -6.83 -2.66 -20.06
CA ALA A 346 -6.96 -1.24 -19.82
C ALA A 346 -8.40 -0.87 -19.41
N SER A 347 -8.56 -0.31 -18.21
CA SER A 347 -9.78 0.37 -17.78
C SER A 347 -9.46 1.38 -16.69
N LYS A 348 -10.10 2.55 -16.70
CA LYS A 348 -9.99 3.56 -15.63
C LYS A 348 -11.02 3.43 -14.51
N THR A 349 -12.04 2.60 -14.68
CA THR A 349 -13.23 2.62 -13.82
C THR A 349 -13.75 1.24 -13.45
N ILE A 350 -13.70 0.28 -14.36
CA ILE A 350 -14.32 -1.04 -14.17
C ILE A 350 -13.32 -2.04 -13.58
N ASN A 351 -12.07 -2.00 -14.06
CA ASN A 351 -11.07 -3.04 -13.82
C ASN A 351 -9.78 -2.43 -13.22
N LEU A 352 -9.75 -2.21 -11.91
CA LEU A 352 -8.53 -1.71 -11.24
C LEU A 352 -7.44 -2.76 -11.03
N SER A 353 -7.78 -4.05 -11.10
CA SER A 353 -6.82 -5.14 -11.08
C SER A 353 -6.74 -5.74 -12.48
N GLU A 354 -5.89 -5.17 -13.32
CA GLU A 354 -5.67 -5.55 -14.71
C GLU A 354 -5.17 -6.99 -14.84
N ASP A 355 -4.34 -7.43 -13.90
CA ASP A 355 -3.63 -8.71 -13.93
C ASP A 355 -4.64 -9.88 -13.89
N ILE A 356 -5.67 -9.80 -13.04
CA ILE A 356 -6.66 -10.88 -12.84
C ILE A 356 -7.41 -11.23 -14.13
N PHE A 357 -7.59 -10.27 -15.05
CA PHE A 357 -8.30 -10.50 -16.30
C PHE A 357 -7.59 -11.46 -17.24
N SER A 358 -6.26 -11.53 -17.20
CA SER A 358 -5.53 -12.51 -18.01
C SER A 358 -5.84 -13.94 -17.55
N GLY A 359 -5.93 -14.15 -16.24
CA GLY A 359 -6.42 -15.39 -15.64
C GLY A 359 -7.83 -15.73 -16.08
N PHE A 360 -8.77 -14.79 -15.94
CA PHE A 360 -10.16 -14.99 -16.41
C PHE A 360 -10.24 -15.33 -17.90
N ASN A 361 -9.53 -14.57 -18.76
CA ASN A 361 -9.51 -14.79 -20.20
C ASN A 361 -8.89 -16.14 -20.59
N SER A 362 -7.87 -16.58 -19.85
CA SER A 362 -7.31 -17.91 -20.00
C SER A 362 -8.35 -18.98 -19.68
N THR A 363 -8.97 -18.92 -18.49
CA THR A 363 -9.98 -19.91 -18.07
C THR A 363 -11.19 -19.96 -19.01
N MET A 364 -11.72 -18.80 -19.42
CA MET A 364 -12.85 -18.71 -20.35
C MET A 364 -12.55 -19.27 -21.74
N ARG A 365 -11.28 -19.30 -22.15
CA ARG A 365 -10.83 -19.85 -23.44
C ARG A 365 -10.20 -21.23 -23.30
N GLU A 366 -10.63 -21.98 -22.30
CA GLU A 366 -10.20 -23.35 -22.00
C GLU A 366 -8.70 -23.50 -21.66
N GLY A 367 -8.02 -22.38 -21.44
CA GLY A 367 -6.65 -22.32 -20.92
C GLY A 367 -6.59 -22.83 -19.48
N ASN A 368 -5.43 -23.37 -19.12
CA ASN A 368 -5.16 -23.88 -17.79
C ASN A 368 -4.11 -23.01 -17.08
N VAL A 369 -4.31 -22.78 -15.79
CA VAL A 369 -3.43 -21.97 -14.92
C VAL A 369 -2.89 -22.88 -13.83
N THR A 370 -1.58 -23.13 -13.84
CA THR A 370 -0.90 -24.01 -12.86
C THR A 370 -0.10 -23.21 -11.85
N HIS A 371 0.44 -23.87 -10.83
CA HIS A 371 1.31 -23.26 -9.82
C HIS A 371 2.51 -24.18 -9.53
N HIS A 372 3.71 -23.59 -9.42
CA HIS A 372 4.98 -24.30 -9.25
C HIS A 372 5.87 -23.58 -8.23
N GLU A 373 6.34 -24.32 -7.22
CA GLU A 373 7.09 -23.76 -6.08
C GLU A 373 8.58 -24.08 -6.06
N TYR A 374 9.05 -24.96 -6.95
CA TYR A 374 10.48 -25.30 -7.00
C TYR A 374 11.35 -24.14 -7.55
N MET A 375 10.72 -23.15 -8.16
CA MET A 375 11.32 -21.88 -8.55
C MET A 375 10.60 -20.74 -7.85
N GLN A 376 11.35 -19.73 -7.42
CA GLN A 376 10.83 -18.54 -6.78
C GLN A 376 11.48 -17.27 -7.32
N VAL A 377 10.75 -16.16 -7.29
CA VAL A 377 11.27 -14.84 -7.63
C VAL A 377 11.21 -13.95 -6.39
N GLY A 378 12.29 -13.23 -6.12
CA GLY A 378 12.36 -12.34 -4.97
C GLY A 378 11.41 -11.18 -5.12
N TYR A 379 10.68 -10.84 -4.07
CA TYR A 379 9.75 -9.71 -4.05
C TYR A 379 10.09 -8.75 -2.91
N CYS A 380 10.27 -7.47 -3.24
CA CYS A 380 10.49 -6.44 -2.24
C CYS A 380 9.16 -5.83 -1.81
N THR A 381 8.78 -6.03 -0.55
CA THR A 381 7.74 -5.20 0.07
C THR A 381 8.36 -4.27 1.12
N TYR A 382 8.26 -2.96 0.86
CA TYR A 382 8.44 -1.90 1.86
C TYR A 382 7.10 -1.24 2.20
N SER A 383 5.98 -1.77 1.71
CA SER A 383 4.68 -1.12 1.87
C SER A 383 3.68 -2.09 2.45
N LEU A 384 2.97 -1.59 3.46
CA LEU A 384 1.98 -2.28 4.30
C LEU A 384 0.69 -2.68 3.56
N CYS A 385 0.71 -2.82 2.23
CA CYS A 385 -0.49 -3.04 1.44
C CYS A 385 -0.34 -4.26 0.54
N ILE A 386 -0.93 -5.37 1.00
CA ILE A 386 -1.35 -6.45 0.10
C ILE A 386 -2.87 -6.50 0.15
N PHE A 387 -3.48 -6.17 -0.99
CA PHE A 387 -4.90 -6.33 -1.27
C PHE A 387 -5.06 -7.57 -2.16
N VAL A 388 -5.87 -8.52 -1.70
CA VAL A 388 -6.88 -9.33 -2.43
C VAL A 388 -7.13 -10.65 -1.67
N TRP A 389 -8.41 -11.00 -1.61
CA TRP A 389 -9.05 -12.26 -1.18
C TRP A 389 -8.97 -12.72 0.29
N GLU A 390 -9.98 -12.35 1.08
CA GLU A 390 -10.52 -13.10 2.22
C GLU A 390 -11.79 -12.38 2.73
N VAL A 391 -12.87 -12.45 1.95
CA VAL A 391 -14.20 -11.99 2.39
C VAL A 391 -15.24 -13.03 1.98
N ILE A 392 -15.10 -14.24 2.55
CA ILE A 392 -16.22 -15.19 2.68
C ILE A 392 -16.05 -15.90 4.03
N SER A 393 -16.28 -15.16 5.12
CA SER A 393 -16.74 -15.66 6.42
C SER A 393 -16.79 -14.48 7.39
N SER A 394 -17.83 -13.68 7.28
CA SER A 394 -18.07 -12.57 8.19
C SER A 394 -19.49 -12.69 8.67
N TYR A 395 -19.72 -13.43 9.76
CA TYR A 395 -20.65 -13.07 10.84
C TYR A 395 -20.34 -13.97 12.06
N GLU A 396 -20.13 -13.30 13.19
CA GLU A 396 -19.89 -13.83 14.55
C GLU A 396 -18.49 -14.39 14.86
N TRP A 397 -17.93 -14.00 16.02
CA TRP A 397 -16.68 -14.46 16.66
C TRP A 397 -15.36 -13.73 16.34
N SER A 398 -15.30 -12.42 16.61
CA SER A 398 -14.12 -11.55 16.41
C SER A 398 -12.86 -11.92 17.21
N GLY A 399 -12.95 -12.76 18.26
CA GLY A 399 -11.80 -13.18 19.07
C GLY A 399 -11.05 -14.41 18.54
N LYS A 400 -11.65 -15.17 17.60
CA LYS A 400 -11.05 -16.40 17.03
C LYS A 400 -10.56 -16.22 15.59
N LEU A 401 -11.03 -15.20 14.86
CA LEU A 401 -10.74 -15.04 13.43
C LEU A 401 -9.35 -14.48 13.11
N GLY A 402 -8.80 -13.58 13.94
CA GLY A 402 -7.40 -13.17 13.80
C GLY A 402 -6.43 -14.37 13.93
N LEU A 403 -6.79 -15.35 14.77
CA LEU A 403 -6.05 -16.61 14.92
C LEU A 403 -6.27 -17.57 13.74
N LEU A 404 -7.46 -17.57 13.12
CA LEU A 404 -7.73 -18.37 11.92
C LEU A 404 -6.92 -17.88 10.71
N LEU A 405 -6.68 -16.57 10.57
CA LEU A 405 -5.77 -16.02 9.55
C LEU A 405 -4.32 -16.48 9.75
N VAL A 406 -3.94 -16.71 11.00
CA VAL A 406 -2.60 -17.19 11.38
C VAL A 406 -2.51 -18.73 11.29
N LEU A 407 -3.63 -19.45 11.17
CA LEU A 407 -3.61 -20.91 11.15
C LEU A 407 -2.95 -21.49 9.88
N PRO A 408 -3.25 -21.05 8.64
CA PRO A 408 -2.50 -21.47 7.46
C PRO A 408 -1.01 -21.21 7.61
N MET A 409 -0.65 -20.08 8.22
CA MET A 409 0.73 -19.70 8.48
C MET A 409 1.43 -20.62 9.48
N VAL A 410 0.78 -20.96 10.61
CA VAL A 410 1.35 -21.90 11.58
C VAL A 410 1.49 -23.29 10.98
N MET A 411 0.53 -23.71 10.14
CA MET A 411 0.62 -24.97 9.41
C MET A 411 1.79 -24.96 8.44
N GLU A 412 1.97 -23.89 7.67
CA GLU A 412 3.07 -23.75 6.71
C GLU A 412 4.44 -23.78 7.40
N VAL A 413 4.63 -22.94 8.43
CA VAL A 413 5.87 -22.95 9.22
C VAL A 413 6.07 -24.31 9.91
N GLY A 414 4.98 -24.97 10.33
CA GLY A 414 5.00 -26.30 10.91
C GLY A 414 5.50 -27.37 9.94
N LEU A 415 5.12 -27.27 8.66
CA LEU A 415 5.56 -28.16 7.59
C LEU A 415 6.99 -27.86 7.11
N GLU A 416 7.36 -26.58 6.95
CA GLU A 416 8.69 -26.18 6.45
C GLU A 416 9.79 -26.30 7.52
N LYS A 417 9.51 -25.89 8.77
CA LYS A 417 10.52 -25.75 9.85
C LYS A 417 10.25 -26.60 11.09
N GLY A 418 9.16 -27.36 11.10
CA GLY A 418 8.73 -28.20 12.21
C GLY A 418 7.80 -27.50 13.21
N PHE A 419 6.85 -28.27 13.77
CA PHE A 419 5.81 -27.75 14.68
C PHE A 419 6.32 -27.04 15.94
N ARG A 420 7.47 -27.47 16.50
CA ARG A 420 8.06 -26.80 17.67
C ARG A 420 8.49 -25.38 17.36
N THR A 421 9.15 -25.21 16.21
CA THR A 421 9.58 -23.90 15.70
C THR A 421 8.36 -23.04 15.40
N ALA A 422 7.35 -23.61 14.75
CA ALA A 422 6.10 -22.92 14.44
C ALA A 422 5.39 -22.40 15.69
N LEU A 423 5.31 -23.21 16.76
CA LEU A 423 4.72 -22.76 18.03
C LEU A 423 5.53 -21.61 18.66
N GLY A 424 6.87 -21.68 18.62
CA GLY A 424 7.74 -20.61 19.09
C GLY A 424 7.56 -19.31 18.30
N GLU A 425 7.58 -19.39 16.97
CA GLU A 425 7.34 -18.24 16.08
C GLU A 425 5.94 -17.65 16.30
N PHE A 426 4.92 -18.50 16.46
CA PHE A 426 3.56 -18.06 16.77
C PHE A 426 3.48 -17.25 18.08
N VAL A 427 4.10 -17.75 19.16
CA VAL A 427 4.15 -17.03 20.45
C VAL A 427 4.85 -15.68 20.31
N ILE A 428 5.98 -15.64 19.60
CA ILE A 428 6.72 -14.39 19.33
C ILE A 428 5.83 -13.40 18.56
N MET A 429 5.12 -13.86 17.53
CA MET A 429 4.19 -13.03 16.76
C MET A 429 3.08 -12.44 17.63
N GLN A 430 2.51 -13.22 18.57
CA GLN A 430 1.49 -12.69 19.48
C GLN A 430 2.07 -11.66 20.47
N LEU A 431 3.27 -11.88 21.00
CA LEU A 431 3.97 -10.90 21.85
C LEU A 431 4.28 -9.60 21.12
N GLN A 432 4.49 -9.66 19.80
CA GLN A 432 4.66 -8.51 18.91
C GLN A 432 3.33 -7.92 18.40
N LEU A 433 2.19 -8.33 18.99
CA LEU A 433 0.85 -7.83 18.68
C LEU A 433 0.33 -8.16 17.27
N ALA A 434 0.72 -9.29 16.69
CA ALA A 434 0.24 -9.73 15.37
C ALA A 434 -1.29 -9.76 15.26
N SER A 435 -2.00 -10.19 16.32
CA SER A 435 -3.47 -10.19 16.32
C SER A 435 -4.09 -8.80 16.19
N VAL A 436 -3.45 -7.77 16.77
CA VAL A 436 -3.88 -6.36 16.63
C VAL A 436 -3.67 -5.90 15.19
N PHE A 437 -2.50 -6.21 14.62
CA PHE A 437 -2.17 -5.88 13.24
C PHE A 437 -3.13 -6.51 12.23
N PHE A 438 -3.35 -7.83 12.28
CA PHE A 438 -4.23 -8.52 11.32
C PHE A 438 -5.70 -8.11 11.48
N THR A 439 -6.15 -7.82 12.70
CA THR A 439 -7.51 -7.29 12.94
C THR A 439 -7.70 -5.92 12.30
N PHE A 440 -6.68 -5.06 12.36
CA PHE A 440 -6.67 -3.76 11.69
C PHE A 440 -6.62 -3.92 10.16
N GLN A 441 -5.72 -4.76 9.65
CA GLN A 441 -5.60 -5.02 8.21
C GLN A 441 -6.91 -5.54 7.59
N LEU A 442 -7.60 -6.46 8.29
CA LEU A 442 -8.90 -6.99 7.86
C LEU A 442 -9.99 -5.90 7.83
N GLY A 443 -9.95 -4.95 8.78
CA GLY A 443 -10.83 -3.79 8.80
C GLY A 443 -10.69 -2.93 7.54
N THR A 444 -9.45 -2.71 7.10
CA THR A 444 -9.12 -2.00 5.85
C THR A 444 -9.72 -2.71 4.65
N LYS A 445 -9.45 -4.01 4.50
CA LYS A 445 -9.95 -4.84 3.40
C LYS A 445 -11.49 -4.81 3.35
N THR A 446 -12.14 -5.03 4.49
CA THR A 446 -13.61 -5.07 4.59
C THR A 446 -14.24 -3.72 4.23
N HIS A 447 -13.68 -2.60 4.69
CA HIS A 447 -14.20 -1.27 4.38
C HIS A 447 -14.17 -0.98 2.87
N TYR A 448 -13.01 -1.13 2.23
CA TYR A 448 -12.86 -0.79 0.81
C TYR A 448 -13.55 -1.80 -0.11
N TYR A 449 -13.60 -3.08 0.28
CA TYR A 449 -14.40 -4.08 -0.42
C TYR A 449 -15.89 -3.72 -0.40
N GLY A 450 -16.45 -3.41 0.78
CA GLY A 450 -17.84 -2.98 0.92
C GLY A 450 -18.14 -1.69 0.16
N ARG A 451 -17.25 -0.70 0.20
CA ARG A 451 -17.38 0.56 -0.55
C ARG A 451 -17.42 0.31 -2.05
N THR A 452 -16.58 -0.59 -2.56
CA THR A 452 -16.54 -0.95 -3.98
C THR A 452 -17.82 -1.65 -4.41
N ILE A 453 -18.37 -2.55 -3.59
CA ILE A 453 -19.65 -3.22 -3.89
C ILE A 453 -20.82 -2.21 -3.94
N LEU A 454 -20.89 -1.31 -2.96
CA LEU A 454 -22.03 -0.38 -2.85
C LEU A 454 -21.97 0.75 -3.87
N HIS A 455 -20.80 1.34 -4.08
CA HIS A 455 -20.66 2.58 -4.84
C HIS A 455 -19.88 2.44 -6.14
N GLY A 456 -19.20 1.31 -6.34
CA GLY A 456 -18.21 1.17 -7.40
C GLY A 456 -17.03 2.13 -7.21
N GLY A 457 -16.24 2.31 -8.27
CA GLY A 457 -15.17 3.31 -8.29
C GLY A 457 -14.05 3.01 -7.31
N ALA A 458 -13.48 1.79 -7.40
CA ALA A 458 -12.20 1.54 -6.75
C ALA A 458 -11.17 2.55 -7.30
N LYS A 459 -10.27 2.99 -6.42
CA LYS A 459 -9.29 4.03 -6.71
C LYS A 459 -7.93 3.48 -6.33
N TYR A 460 -6.99 3.50 -7.26
CA TYR A 460 -5.60 3.23 -6.93
C TYR A 460 -5.09 4.33 -5.99
N ILE A 461 -4.63 3.93 -4.80
CA ILE A 461 -3.94 4.81 -3.87
C ILE A 461 -2.46 4.47 -3.99
N PRO A 462 -1.61 5.37 -4.53
CA PRO A 462 -0.20 5.11 -4.60
C PRO A 462 0.36 5.00 -3.18
N THR A 463 0.88 3.83 -2.85
CA THR A 463 1.68 3.65 -1.63
C THR A 463 3.10 4.07 -1.93
N GLY A 464 3.65 5.01 -1.16
CA GLY A 464 5.06 5.40 -1.30
C GLY A 464 5.98 4.17 -1.18
N ARG A 465 7.09 4.18 -1.94
CA ARG A 465 8.09 3.09 -1.99
C ARG A 465 9.37 3.40 -1.21
N GLY A 466 9.23 4.18 -0.12
CA GLY A 466 10.34 4.51 0.79
C GLY A 466 10.60 3.41 1.82
N PHE A 467 11.72 3.51 2.55
CA PHE A 467 12.05 2.59 3.65
C PHE A 467 11.06 2.70 4.83
N VAL A 468 10.68 1.58 5.47
CA VAL A 468 9.60 1.49 6.50
C VAL A 468 9.93 2.18 7.84
N VAL A 469 11.01 2.94 7.93
CA VAL A 469 11.48 3.55 9.20
C VAL A 469 10.82 4.91 9.47
N TYR A 470 10.00 5.43 8.55
CA TYR A 470 9.46 6.79 8.70
C TYR A 470 8.29 6.85 9.67
N HIS A 471 8.35 7.83 10.56
CA HIS A 471 7.21 8.28 11.34
C HIS A 471 6.15 8.90 10.41
N ALA A 472 4.93 8.37 10.45
CA ALA A 472 3.78 8.96 9.78
C ALA A 472 3.07 9.93 10.74
N LYS A 473 2.90 11.19 10.31
CA LYS A 473 2.25 12.22 11.14
C LYS A 473 0.83 11.84 11.53
N PHE A 474 0.37 12.26 12.71
CA PHE A 474 -0.99 12.01 13.19
C PHE A 474 -2.06 12.41 12.16
N ALA A 475 -1.94 13.59 11.53
CA ALA A 475 -2.89 14.05 10.51
C ALA A 475 -2.92 13.16 9.27
N GLN A 476 -1.80 12.53 8.91
CA GLN A 476 -1.73 11.57 7.80
C GLN A 476 -2.46 10.27 8.17
N ASN A 477 -2.14 9.68 9.33
CA ASN A 477 -2.81 8.48 9.83
C ASN A 477 -4.31 8.69 9.98
N TYR A 478 -4.71 9.86 10.50
CA TYR A 478 -6.11 10.23 10.65
C TYR A 478 -6.85 10.26 9.32
N ARG A 479 -6.28 10.88 8.29
CA ARG A 479 -6.89 10.96 6.97
C ARG A 479 -7.04 9.60 6.29
N MET A 480 -6.06 8.71 6.47
CA MET A 480 -6.10 7.36 5.89
C MET A 480 -7.12 6.44 6.57
N TYR A 481 -7.27 6.56 7.90
CA TYR A 481 -8.01 5.57 8.70
C TYR A 481 -9.30 6.08 9.36
N SER A 482 -9.64 7.36 9.25
CA SER A 482 -10.85 7.95 9.87
C SER A 482 -12.12 7.18 9.50
N ARG A 483 -12.41 6.99 8.21
CA ARG A 483 -13.64 6.32 7.73
C ARG A 483 -13.59 4.79 7.80
N SER A 484 -12.40 4.22 7.60
CA SER A 484 -12.23 2.77 7.55
C SER A 484 -12.22 2.15 8.95
N HIS A 485 -11.67 2.84 9.95
CA HIS A 485 -11.46 2.30 11.30
C HIS A 485 -12.00 3.21 12.40
N PHE A 486 -11.54 4.47 12.49
CA PHE A 486 -11.77 5.28 13.70
C PHE A 486 -13.24 5.54 13.98
N VAL A 487 -13.99 5.97 12.96
CA VAL A 487 -15.44 6.15 13.05
C VAL A 487 -16.12 4.85 13.51
N LYS A 488 -15.80 3.72 12.88
CA LYS A 488 -16.43 2.43 13.19
C LYS A 488 -16.04 1.92 14.59
N GLY A 489 -14.79 2.13 14.99
CA GLY A 489 -14.27 1.78 16.31
C GLY A 489 -14.95 2.60 17.41
N LEU A 490 -15.15 3.90 17.19
CA LEU A 490 -15.90 4.76 18.11
C LEU A 490 -17.39 4.44 18.14
N GLU A 491 -18.01 4.08 17.00
CA GLU A 491 -19.40 3.59 16.96
C GLU A 491 -19.56 2.32 17.83
N LEU A 492 -18.68 1.34 17.66
CA LEU A 492 -18.66 0.12 18.48
C LEU A 492 -18.34 0.40 19.95
N LEU A 493 -17.46 1.36 20.24
CA LEU A 493 -17.16 1.79 21.61
C LEU A 493 -18.42 2.34 22.28
N ILE A 494 -19.17 3.23 21.61
CA ILE A 494 -20.42 3.79 22.14
C ILE A 494 -21.43 2.66 22.38
N LEU A 495 -21.56 1.69 21.46
CA LEU A 495 -22.42 0.52 21.66
C LEU A 495 -22.05 -0.30 22.88
N LEU A 496 -20.75 -0.56 23.09
CA LEU A 496 -20.27 -1.29 24.25
C LEU A 496 -20.60 -0.54 25.54
N VAL A 497 -20.39 0.78 25.57
CA VAL A 497 -20.76 1.60 26.73
C VAL A 497 -22.27 1.57 26.98
N VAL A 498 -23.10 1.71 25.94
CA VAL A 498 -24.56 1.61 26.06
C VAL A 498 -24.98 0.23 26.57
N TYR A 499 -24.37 -0.84 26.05
CA TYR A 499 -24.67 -2.20 26.49
C TYR A 499 -24.23 -2.46 27.93
N LEU A 500 -23.09 -1.91 28.37
CA LEU A 500 -22.64 -1.96 29.75
C LEU A 500 -23.60 -1.24 30.71
N VAL A 501 -24.11 -0.06 30.31
CA VAL A 501 -24.95 0.78 31.17
C VAL A 501 -26.41 0.30 31.21
N TYR A 502 -26.96 -0.15 30.08
CA TYR A 502 -28.40 -0.45 29.94
C TYR A 502 -28.70 -1.95 29.73
N GLY A 503 -27.70 -2.81 29.58
CA GLY A 503 -27.89 -4.26 29.37
C GLY A 503 -28.45 -4.96 30.61
N SER A 504 -29.59 -5.63 30.48
CA SER A 504 -30.25 -6.34 31.59
C SER A 504 -29.79 -7.79 31.80
N SER A 505 -29.22 -8.42 30.76
CA SER A 505 -28.99 -9.88 30.71
C SER A 505 -27.71 -10.37 31.40
N TYR A 506 -26.71 -9.51 31.64
CA TYR A 506 -25.43 -9.89 32.25
C TYR A 506 -25.05 -8.91 33.38
N ARG A 507 -25.76 -8.98 34.50
CA ARG A 507 -25.55 -8.08 35.65
C ARG A 507 -24.19 -8.24 36.35
N SER A 508 -23.45 -9.32 36.11
CA SER A 508 -22.08 -9.46 36.63
C SER A 508 -21.08 -8.86 35.63
N SER A 509 -20.26 -7.93 36.10
CA SER A 509 -19.24 -7.24 35.29
C SER A 509 -18.29 -8.22 34.58
N SER A 510 -18.01 -9.36 35.21
CA SER A 510 -17.17 -10.42 34.64
C SER A 510 -17.81 -11.12 33.44
N LEU A 511 -19.13 -11.39 33.46
CA LEU A 511 -19.82 -12.01 32.33
C LEU A 511 -19.94 -11.04 31.15
N TYR A 512 -20.24 -9.75 31.42
CA TYR A 512 -20.22 -8.72 30.40
C TYR A 512 -18.86 -8.66 29.70
N LEU A 513 -17.77 -8.58 30.47
CA LEU A 513 -16.42 -8.52 29.92
C LEU A 513 -16.10 -9.79 29.14
N PHE A 514 -16.42 -10.98 29.66
CA PHE A 514 -16.18 -12.24 28.96
C PHE A 514 -16.87 -12.29 27.58
N VAL A 515 -18.14 -11.88 27.50
CA VAL A 515 -18.91 -11.88 26.25
C VAL A 515 -18.42 -10.80 25.28
N THR A 516 -18.05 -9.62 25.78
CA THR A 516 -17.71 -8.44 24.95
C THR A 516 -16.22 -8.25 24.69
N PHE A 517 -15.35 -9.04 25.33
CA PHE A 517 -13.88 -8.90 25.24
C PHE A 517 -13.39 -8.86 23.80
N SER A 518 -13.96 -9.69 22.92
CA SER A 518 -13.59 -9.72 21.50
C SER A 518 -13.90 -8.41 20.75
N ILE A 519 -14.98 -7.72 21.13
CA ILE A 519 -15.35 -6.43 20.53
C ILE A 519 -14.50 -5.31 21.12
N TRP A 520 -14.18 -5.36 22.42
CA TRP A 520 -13.20 -4.44 23.02
C TRP A 520 -11.83 -4.55 22.36
N PHE A 521 -11.37 -5.78 22.10
CA PHE A 521 -10.13 -6.03 21.37
C PHE A 521 -10.18 -5.47 19.94
N LEU A 522 -11.30 -5.65 19.23
CA LEU A 522 -11.53 -5.08 17.89
C LEU A 522 -11.47 -3.55 17.92
N VAL A 523 -12.17 -2.91 18.88
CA VAL A 523 -12.18 -1.45 19.06
C VAL A 523 -10.76 -0.95 19.35
N ALA A 524 -10.06 -1.55 20.30
CA ALA A 524 -8.68 -1.16 20.63
C ALA A 524 -7.75 -1.29 19.41
N SER A 525 -7.90 -2.38 18.65
CA SER A 525 -7.11 -2.59 17.43
C SER A 525 -7.40 -1.54 16.37
N TRP A 526 -8.68 -1.24 16.11
CA TRP A 526 -9.07 -0.23 15.11
C TRP A 526 -8.67 1.20 15.48
N LEU A 527 -8.69 1.55 16.77
CA LEU A 527 -8.34 2.90 17.22
C LEU A 527 -6.82 3.10 17.35
N PHE A 528 -6.07 2.10 17.80
CA PHE A 528 -4.68 2.30 18.23
C PHE A 528 -3.60 1.56 17.42
N ALA A 529 -3.93 0.54 16.62
CA ALA A 529 -2.94 -0.13 15.77
C ALA A 529 -2.09 0.82 14.90
N PRO A 530 -2.65 1.83 14.19
CA PRO A 530 -1.84 2.67 13.31
C PRO A 530 -0.86 3.56 14.08
N PHE A 531 -1.04 3.74 15.40
CA PHE A 531 -0.12 4.50 16.26
C PHE A 531 0.90 3.58 16.94
N ILE A 532 0.46 2.40 17.41
CA ILE A 532 1.34 1.37 17.98
C ILE A 532 2.39 0.93 16.97
N PHE A 533 2.00 0.77 15.71
CA PHE A 533 2.87 0.33 14.63
C PHE A 533 3.57 1.47 13.86
N ASN A 534 3.45 2.71 14.35
CA ASN A 534 4.10 3.88 13.79
C ASN A 534 5.38 4.22 14.55
N PRO A 535 6.58 4.15 13.93
CA PRO A 535 7.84 4.51 14.57
C PRO A 535 7.79 5.90 15.21
N SER A 536 8.46 6.07 16.35
CA SER A 536 8.57 7.37 17.07
C SER A 536 7.23 7.98 17.51
N CYS A 537 6.10 7.27 17.40
CA CYS A 537 4.78 7.83 17.71
C CYS A 537 4.58 8.19 19.18
N PHE A 538 5.32 7.55 20.09
CA PHE A 538 5.28 7.85 21.53
C PHE A 538 6.47 8.69 22.00
N GLU A 539 7.16 9.37 21.09
CA GLU A 539 8.19 10.33 21.43
C GLU A 539 7.55 11.69 21.72
N TRP A 540 7.87 12.29 22.88
CA TRP A 540 7.21 13.51 23.33
C TRP A 540 7.30 14.66 22.31
N GLN A 541 8.51 14.92 21.79
CA GLN A 541 8.72 16.03 20.86
C GLN A 541 7.91 15.84 19.57
N LYS A 542 7.97 14.65 18.97
CA LYS A 542 7.20 14.30 17.77
C LYS A 542 5.69 14.38 18.00
N THR A 543 5.23 13.97 19.18
CA THR A 543 3.81 14.05 19.55
C THR A 543 3.34 15.51 19.61
N VAL A 544 4.14 16.42 20.16
CA VAL A 544 3.81 17.86 20.19
C VAL A 544 3.78 18.45 18.77
N ASP A 545 4.73 18.06 17.91
CA ASP A 545 4.77 18.48 16.51
C ASP A 545 3.52 17.99 15.75
N ASP A 546 3.14 16.73 15.95
CA ASP A 546 1.94 16.12 15.38
C ASP A 546 0.64 16.80 15.82
N LEU A 547 0.54 17.20 17.09
CA LEU A 547 -0.60 17.96 17.59
C LEU A 547 -0.71 19.31 16.89
N THR A 548 0.44 19.97 16.70
CA THR A 548 0.52 21.29 16.06
C THR A 548 0.15 21.20 14.58
N ASP A 549 0.68 20.19 13.86
CA ASP A 549 0.34 19.91 12.48
C ASP A 549 -1.15 19.58 12.29
N TRP A 550 -1.70 18.70 13.12
CA TRP A 550 -3.11 18.34 13.08
C TRP A 550 -4.03 19.53 13.36
N ARG A 551 -3.70 20.37 14.35
CA ARG A 551 -4.47 21.60 14.64
C ARG A 551 -4.42 22.58 13.48
N LYS A 552 -3.26 22.74 12.83
CA LYS A 552 -3.09 23.57 11.63
C LYS A 552 -3.94 23.04 10.47
N TRP A 553 -3.89 21.74 10.20
CA TRP A 553 -4.68 21.07 9.18
C TRP A 553 -6.20 21.22 9.40
N MET A 554 -6.68 21.06 10.64
CA MET A 554 -8.08 21.28 11.03
C MET A 554 -8.53 22.74 10.90
N GLY A 555 -7.58 23.69 11.04
CA GLY A 555 -7.84 25.13 10.99
C GLY A 555 -7.89 25.74 9.58
N ASN A 556 -7.13 25.17 8.62
CA ASN A 556 -7.01 25.71 7.27
C ASN A 556 -8.29 25.53 6.44
N ARG A 557 -8.76 26.60 5.79
CA ARG A 557 -9.95 26.60 4.91
C ARG A 557 -9.66 25.94 3.57
N GLY A 558 -10.61 25.19 3.02
CA GLY A 558 -10.53 24.69 1.64
C GLY A 558 -10.55 25.83 0.62
N GLY A 559 -9.72 25.76 -0.41
CA GLY A 559 -9.65 26.74 -1.51
C GLY A 559 -9.33 26.06 -2.84
N ILE A 560 -9.52 26.78 -3.96
CA ILE A 560 -9.22 26.26 -5.30
C ILE A 560 -7.72 25.92 -5.37
N GLY A 561 -7.39 24.65 -5.62
CA GLY A 561 -6.02 24.17 -5.80
C GLY A 561 -5.30 23.72 -4.52
N MET A 562 -5.93 23.75 -3.34
CA MET A 562 -5.28 23.23 -2.12
C MET A 562 -5.34 21.71 -2.04
N SER A 563 -4.24 21.11 -1.57
CA SER A 563 -4.15 19.66 -1.44
C SER A 563 -4.88 19.13 -0.19
N VAL A 564 -5.23 17.85 -0.25
CA VAL A 564 -5.86 17.06 0.82
C VAL A 564 -4.99 17.04 2.09
N ASP A 565 -3.66 17.23 1.95
CA ASP A 565 -2.69 17.28 3.04
C ASP A 565 -2.68 18.60 3.80
N GLN A 566 -3.13 19.69 3.18
CA GLN A 566 -3.02 21.02 3.76
C GLN A 566 -4.28 21.48 4.49
N SER A 567 -5.44 20.91 4.17
CA SER A 567 -6.72 21.33 4.75
C SER A 567 -7.69 20.16 4.98
N TRP A 568 -8.29 20.17 6.17
CA TRP A 568 -9.38 19.26 6.53
C TRP A 568 -10.58 19.38 5.59
N GLU A 569 -10.90 20.59 5.12
CA GLU A 569 -12.06 20.81 4.26
C GLU A 569 -11.86 20.20 2.86
N ALA A 570 -10.66 20.33 2.30
CA ALA A 570 -10.31 19.68 1.03
C ALA A 570 -10.36 18.14 1.15
N TRP A 571 -9.83 17.59 2.25
CA TRP A 571 -9.93 16.16 2.56
C TRP A 571 -11.37 15.70 2.75
N TRP A 572 -12.17 16.42 3.53
CA TRP A 572 -13.56 16.10 3.81
C TRP A 572 -14.40 15.99 2.54
N ILE A 573 -14.21 16.94 1.62
CA ILE A 573 -14.90 16.95 0.32
C ILE A 573 -14.43 15.79 -0.56
N SER A 574 -13.11 15.55 -0.63
CA SER A 574 -12.52 14.45 -1.39
C SER A 574 -13.02 13.08 -0.90
N GLU A 575 -13.14 12.90 0.41
CA GLU A 575 -13.54 11.61 1.00
C GLU A 575 -14.96 11.19 0.57
N GLN A 576 -15.84 12.17 0.37
CA GLN A 576 -17.24 11.95 -0.02
C GLN A 576 -17.47 11.91 -1.53
N GLU A 577 -16.43 12.02 -2.36
CA GLU A 577 -16.61 12.09 -3.83
C GLU A 577 -17.34 10.86 -4.39
N HIS A 578 -17.12 9.69 -3.78
CA HIS A 578 -17.78 8.44 -4.17
C HIS A 578 -19.31 8.53 -4.09
N LEU A 579 -19.85 9.21 -3.07
CA LEU A 579 -21.30 9.38 -2.89
C LEU A 579 -21.97 10.19 -4.02
N ARG A 580 -21.19 11.00 -4.76
CA ARG A 580 -21.71 11.79 -5.89
C ARG A 580 -21.94 10.94 -7.15
N LYS A 581 -21.24 9.81 -7.26
CA LYS A 581 -21.29 8.91 -8.43
C LYS A 581 -22.17 7.67 -8.16
N THR A 582 -22.84 7.64 -7.01
CA THR A 582 -23.60 6.51 -6.49
C THR A 582 -24.95 6.32 -7.17
N SER A 583 -25.39 5.07 -7.32
CA SER A 583 -26.72 4.72 -7.83
C SER A 583 -27.84 5.06 -6.83
N ILE A 584 -29.06 5.25 -7.30
CA ILE A 584 -30.23 5.54 -6.43
C ILE A 584 -30.44 4.42 -5.39
N ARG A 585 -30.20 3.15 -5.76
CA ARG A 585 -30.32 2.00 -4.84
C ARG A 585 -29.32 2.09 -3.70
N SER A 586 -28.07 2.37 -4.04
CA SER A 586 -26.98 2.51 -3.08
C SER A 586 -27.19 3.74 -2.17
N LEU A 587 -27.71 4.85 -2.71
CA LEU A 587 -28.11 6.01 -1.92
C LEU A 587 -29.20 5.67 -0.91
N PHE A 588 -30.22 4.93 -1.34
CA PHE A 588 -31.30 4.49 -0.45
C PHE A 588 -30.77 3.58 0.67
N LEU A 589 -29.84 2.66 0.36
CA LEU A 589 -29.17 1.83 1.35
C LEU A 589 -28.38 2.65 2.37
N GLU A 590 -27.64 3.68 1.94
CA GLU A 590 -26.91 4.57 2.86
C GLU A 590 -27.85 5.29 3.85
N ILE A 591 -29.00 5.75 3.36
CA ILE A 591 -30.02 6.38 4.21
C ILE A 591 -30.57 5.38 5.22
N ILE A 592 -31.00 4.19 4.77
CA ILE A 592 -31.52 3.14 5.66
C ILE A 592 -30.49 2.77 6.72
N LEU A 593 -29.24 2.54 6.31
CA LEU A 593 -28.16 2.20 7.22
C LEU A 593 -27.89 3.31 8.23
N SER A 594 -28.06 4.58 7.86
CA SER A 594 -27.91 5.74 8.75
C SER A 594 -29.04 5.83 9.78
N LEU A 595 -30.27 5.41 9.44
CA LEU A 595 -31.42 5.46 10.38
C LEU A 595 -31.20 4.63 11.65
N ARG A 596 -30.30 3.62 11.62
CA ARG A 596 -29.96 2.82 12.80
C ARG A 596 -29.50 3.65 14.00
N PHE A 597 -28.88 4.81 13.74
CA PHE A 597 -28.39 5.68 14.81
C PHE A 597 -29.52 6.36 15.59
N LEU A 598 -30.73 6.48 15.02
CA LEU A 598 -31.88 7.04 15.72
C LEU A 598 -32.39 6.11 16.85
N ILE A 599 -32.07 4.82 16.77
CA ILE A 599 -32.45 3.82 17.78
C ILE A 599 -31.81 4.14 19.13
N TYR A 600 -30.62 4.74 19.15
CA TYR A 600 -29.92 5.11 20.40
C TYR A 600 -30.70 6.16 21.16
N GLN A 601 -31.05 7.26 20.49
CA GLN A 601 -31.86 8.32 21.08
C GLN A 601 -33.22 7.79 21.51
N TYR A 602 -33.88 6.99 20.66
CA TYR A 602 -35.16 6.38 21.01
C TYR A 602 -35.06 5.51 22.27
N GLY A 603 -34.03 4.67 22.39
CA GLY A 603 -33.83 3.83 23.56
C GLY A 603 -33.48 4.63 24.82
N ILE A 604 -32.56 5.58 24.73
CA ILE A 604 -31.96 6.27 25.89
C ILE A 604 -32.86 7.38 26.44
N VAL A 605 -33.59 8.12 25.60
CA VAL A 605 -34.37 9.30 26.02
C VAL A 605 -35.43 8.95 27.07
N TYR A 606 -36.02 7.76 27.02
CA TYR A 606 -37.01 7.31 28.01
C TYR A 606 -36.40 6.92 29.38
N HIS A 607 -35.08 6.74 29.44
CA HIS A 607 -34.36 6.48 30.69
C HIS A 607 -33.88 7.75 31.39
N LEU A 608 -34.01 8.93 30.76
CA LEU A 608 -33.64 10.19 31.38
C LEU A 608 -34.59 10.52 32.54
N ASN A 609 -34.05 11.00 33.67
CA ASN A 609 -34.85 11.36 34.83
C ASN A 609 -35.81 12.52 34.54
N ILE A 610 -35.43 13.43 33.62
CA ILE A 610 -36.27 14.53 33.16
C ILE A 610 -37.57 14.04 32.48
N ALA A 611 -37.56 12.83 31.91
CA ALA A 611 -38.75 12.23 31.30
C ALA A 611 -39.76 11.71 32.34
N ARG A 612 -39.43 11.74 33.65
CA ARG A 612 -40.28 11.30 34.77
C ARG A 612 -40.93 9.91 34.52
N ARG A 613 -40.18 8.98 33.92
CA ARG A 613 -40.63 7.63 33.50
C ARG A 613 -41.77 7.59 32.47
N SER A 614 -42.12 8.72 31.86
CA SER A 614 -43.10 8.79 30.77
C SER A 614 -42.54 8.18 29.50
N LYS A 615 -43.24 7.20 28.92
CA LYS A 615 -42.91 6.58 27.63
C LYS A 615 -43.73 7.15 26.46
N SER A 616 -44.23 8.38 26.62
CA SER A 616 -45.00 9.05 25.57
C SER A 616 -44.12 9.39 24.37
N ILE A 617 -44.65 9.21 23.15
CA ILE A 617 -44.02 9.64 21.91
C ILE A 617 -43.67 11.14 21.91
N LEU A 618 -44.38 11.94 22.72
CA LEU A 618 -44.12 13.36 22.91
C LEU A 618 -42.74 13.62 23.52
N VAL A 619 -42.26 12.76 24.43
CA VAL A 619 -40.92 12.90 25.04
C VAL A 619 -39.84 12.75 23.96
N TYR A 620 -39.99 11.75 23.09
CA TYR A 620 -39.10 11.57 21.96
C TYR A 620 -39.19 12.74 20.98
N ALA A 621 -40.39 13.20 20.62
CA ALA A 621 -40.58 14.37 19.74
C ALA A 621 -39.94 15.64 20.32
N LEU A 622 -40.10 15.91 21.62
CA LEU A 622 -39.48 17.05 22.30
C LEU A 622 -37.95 16.94 22.33
N SER A 623 -37.38 15.73 22.39
CA SER A 623 -35.93 15.55 22.35
C SER A 623 -35.30 16.02 21.03
N TRP A 624 -36.05 16.06 19.92
CA TRP A 624 -35.58 16.62 18.65
C TRP A 624 -35.39 18.14 18.68
N LEU A 625 -36.03 18.86 19.62
CA LEU A 625 -35.77 20.29 19.81
C LEU A 625 -34.33 20.56 20.24
N VAL A 626 -33.71 19.62 20.97
CA VAL A 626 -32.27 19.69 21.33
C VAL A 626 -31.40 19.57 20.08
N MET A 627 -31.76 18.68 19.15
CA MET A 627 -31.01 18.55 17.88
C MET A 627 -31.19 19.79 17.00
N LEU A 628 -32.40 20.36 16.96
CA LEU A 628 -32.67 21.59 16.22
C LEU A 628 -31.85 22.76 16.78
N SER A 629 -31.78 22.91 18.11
CA SER A 629 -31.00 23.98 18.73
C SER A 629 -29.51 23.86 18.44
N VAL A 630 -28.95 22.64 18.46
CA VAL A 630 -27.55 22.38 18.06
C VAL A 630 -27.31 22.78 16.61
N LEU A 631 -28.20 22.42 15.67
CA LEU A 631 -28.06 22.80 14.26
C LEU A 631 -28.12 24.32 14.06
N VAL A 632 -28.99 25.02 14.79
CA VAL A 632 -29.09 26.49 14.77
C VAL A 632 -27.80 27.12 15.29
N VAL A 633 -27.24 26.64 16.40
CA VAL A 633 -25.95 27.11 16.93
C VAL A 633 -24.83 26.89 15.91
N LEU A 634 -24.76 25.72 15.28
CA LEU A 634 -23.76 25.46 14.23
C LEU A 634 -23.94 26.37 13.01
N LYS A 635 -25.18 26.69 12.63
CA LYS A 635 -25.44 27.67 11.56
C LYS A 635 -24.94 29.07 11.97
N MET A 636 -25.17 29.50 13.20
CA MET A 636 -24.63 30.78 13.71
C MET A 636 -23.10 30.81 13.69
N VAL A 637 -22.45 29.73 14.14
CA VAL A 637 -20.97 29.59 14.11
C VAL A 637 -20.44 29.61 12.67
N SER A 638 -21.12 28.94 11.75
CA SER A 638 -20.77 28.90 10.34
C SER A 638 -20.81 30.30 9.70
N ILE A 639 -21.93 31.02 9.87
CA ILE A 639 -22.09 32.40 9.39
C ILE A 639 -21.04 33.31 10.03
N GLY A 640 -20.84 33.18 11.34
CA GLY A 640 -19.85 33.97 12.07
C GLY A 640 -18.42 33.72 11.58
N ARG A 641 -18.08 32.46 11.27
CA ARG A 641 -16.78 32.09 10.69
C ARG A 641 -16.62 32.70 9.30
N GLN A 642 -17.64 32.64 8.44
CA GLN A 642 -17.59 33.22 7.09
C GLN A 642 -17.46 34.74 7.13
N LYS A 643 -18.24 35.42 7.97
CA LYS A 643 -18.35 36.89 8.00
C LYS A 643 -17.24 37.61 8.79
N PHE A 644 -16.69 36.97 9.82
CA PHE A 644 -15.73 37.63 10.75
C PHE A 644 -14.36 36.93 10.81
N GLY A 645 -14.17 35.79 10.13
CA GLY A 645 -13.00 34.93 10.32
C GLY A 645 -11.68 35.47 9.76
N THR A 646 -11.70 36.30 8.72
CA THR A 646 -10.48 36.86 8.10
C THR A 646 -10.22 38.29 8.53
N ASP A 647 -11.27 39.12 8.63
CA ASP A 647 -11.09 40.57 8.84
C ASP A 647 -11.25 41.01 10.30
N LEU A 648 -11.92 40.21 11.16
CA LEU A 648 -12.28 40.58 12.54
C LEU A 648 -12.21 39.38 13.52
N GLN A 649 -11.01 38.81 13.70
CA GLN A 649 -10.80 37.63 14.57
C GLN A 649 -11.33 37.80 16.01
N LEU A 650 -11.28 39.03 16.56
CA LEU A 650 -11.81 39.35 17.89
C LEU A 650 -13.33 39.13 17.98
N MET A 651 -14.08 39.57 16.97
CA MET A 651 -15.54 39.40 16.95
C MET A 651 -15.94 37.93 16.89
N PHE A 652 -15.18 37.10 16.17
CA PHE A 652 -15.42 35.66 16.16
C PHE A 652 -15.15 35.00 17.53
N ARG A 653 -14.13 35.48 18.28
CA ARG A 653 -13.89 35.04 19.66
C ARG A 653 -15.02 35.46 20.60
N ILE A 654 -15.52 36.70 20.47
CA ILE A 654 -16.66 37.20 21.27
C ILE A 654 -17.92 36.38 20.97
N LEU A 655 -18.23 36.11 19.70
CA LEU A 655 -19.38 35.27 19.32
C LEU A 655 -19.31 33.89 19.98
N LYS A 656 -18.13 33.23 19.96
CA LYS A 656 -17.94 31.95 20.66
C LYS A 656 -18.13 32.09 22.17
N GLY A 657 -17.62 33.15 22.77
CA GLY A 657 -17.81 33.44 24.20
C GLY A 657 -19.28 33.60 24.57
N LEU A 658 -20.05 34.35 23.78
CA LEU A 658 -21.50 34.54 23.99
C LEU A 658 -22.29 33.23 23.84
N LEU A 659 -21.97 32.43 22.83
CA LEU A 659 -22.59 31.11 22.64
C LEU A 659 -22.27 30.17 23.81
N PHE A 660 -21.04 30.20 24.33
CA PHE A 660 -20.64 29.43 25.49
C PHE A 660 -21.39 29.86 26.76
N LEU A 661 -21.48 31.17 27.02
CA LEU A 661 -22.25 31.70 28.15
C LEU A 661 -23.73 31.32 28.05
N GLY A 662 -24.33 31.43 26.86
CA GLY A 662 -25.71 31.00 26.61
C GLY A 662 -25.92 29.52 26.89
N PHE A 663 -24.98 28.66 26.46
CA PHE A 663 -25.02 27.23 26.76
C PHE A 663 -24.94 26.94 28.28
N VAL A 664 -24.03 27.62 28.99
CA VAL A 664 -23.89 27.48 30.45
C VAL A 664 -25.16 27.93 31.17
N SER A 665 -25.78 29.04 30.75
CA SER A 665 -27.05 29.51 31.30
C SER A 665 -28.19 28.49 31.10
N VAL A 666 -28.32 27.94 29.89
CA VAL A 666 -29.34 26.90 29.61
C VAL A 666 -29.08 25.64 30.43
N MET A 667 -27.83 25.20 30.56
CA MET A 667 -27.47 24.06 31.41
C MET A 667 -27.82 24.32 32.88
N ALA A 668 -27.47 25.49 33.42
CA ALA A 668 -27.79 25.84 34.81
C ALA A 668 -29.30 25.79 35.07
N VAL A 669 -30.12 26.31 34.14
CA VAL A 669 -31.59 26.22 34.24
C VAL A 669 -32.06 24.76 34.19
N LEU A 670 -31.49 23.93 33.32
CA LEU A 670 -31.86 22.51 33.24
C LEU A 670 -31.47 21.71 34.50
N PHE A 671 -30.36 22.05 35.16
CA PHE A 671 -29.99 21.46 36.45
C PHE A 671 -30.93 21.90 37.59
N VAL A 672 -31.23 23.20 37.68
CA VAL A 672 -32.00 23.78 38.79
C VAL A 672 -33.51 23.54 38.66
N VAL A 673 -34.05 23.74 37.45
CA VAL A 673 -35.51 23.68 37.18
C VAL A 673 -35.90 22.32 36.58
N GLY A 674 -35.05 21.77 35.72
CA GLY A 674 -35.30 20.52 35.00
C GLY A 674 -34.95 19.26 35.79
N ASN A 675 -34.35 19.38 36.98
CA ASN A 675 -33.80 18.27 37.77
C ASN A 675 -32.87 17.35 36.94
N LEU A 676 -32.11 17.93 36.00
CA LEU A 676 -31.15 17.18 35.19
C LEU A 676 -30.02 16.68 36.09
N THR A 677 -29.72 15.38 36.05
CA THR A 677 -28.59 14.81 36.79
C THR A 677 -27.34 14.73 35.93
N ILE A 678 -26.17 14.58 36.56
CA ILE A 678 -24.90 14.32 35.84
C ILE A 678 -25.01 13.03 34.99
N SER A 679 -25.73 12.01 35.49
CA SER A 679 -25.98 10.78 34.72
C SER A 679 -26.83 11.03 33.48
N ASP A 680 -27.81 11.93 33.56
CA ASP A 680 -28.62 12.35 32.39
C ASP A 680 -27.78 13.09 31.35
N VAL A 681 -26.76 13.85 31.76
CA VAL A 681 -25.82 14.50 30.82
C VAL A 681 -25.04 13.44 30.03
N PHE A 682 -24.51 12.41 30.69
CA PHE A 682 -23.83 11.30 30.00
C PHE A 682 -24.77 10.51 29.09
N ALA A 683 -26.00 10.23 29.54
CA ALA A 683 -27.02 9.57 28.73
C ALA A 683 -27.40 10.41 27.48
N CYS A 684 -27.54 11.72 27.64
CA CYS A 684 -27.76 12.65 26.53
C CYS A 684 -26.61 12.59 25.50
N ILE A 685 -25.35 12.54 25.95
CA ILE A 685 -24.20 12.39 25.04
C ILE A 685 -24.33 11.08 24.25
N LEU A 686 -24.62 9.96 24.92
CA LEU A 686 -24.77 8.63 24.28
C LEU A 686 -25.97 8.54 23.34
N GLY A 687 -27.05 9.31 23.55
CA GLY A 687 -28.24 9.32 22.69
C GLY A 687 -28.17 10.32 21.53
N PHE A 688 -27.72 11.55 21.79
CA PHE A 688 -27.72 12.63 20.80
C PHE A 688 -26.49 12.62 19.88
N MET A 689 -25.34 12.10 20.32
CA MET A 689 -24.16 11.99 19.46
C MET A 689 -24.40 11.05 18.25
N PRO A 690 -24.94 9.83 18.41
CA PRO A 690 -25.37 9.02 17.26
C PRO A 690 -26.38 9.74 16.36
N THR A 691 -27.32 10.49 16.96
CA THR A 691 -28.34 11.22 16.20
C THR A 691 -27.75 12.32 15.33
N GLY A 692 -26.80 13.10 15.84
CA GLY A 692 -26.09 14.09 15.04
C GLY A 692 -25.26 13.44 13.93
N TRP A 693 -24.68 12.26 14.19
CA TRP A 693 -24.00 11.47 13.17
C TRP A 693 -24.95 10.99 12.06
N CYS A 694 -26.19 10.59 12.41
CA CYS A 694 -27.24 10.27 11.44
C CYS A 694 -27.54 11.45 10.50
N ILE A 695 -27.75 12.64 11.08
CA ILE A 695 -28.02 13.87 10.31
C ILE A 695 -26.84 14.19 9.38
N LEU A 696 -25.60 14.00 9.85
CA LEU A 696 -24.40 14.18 9.07
C LEU A 696 -24.38 13.22 7.87
N LEU A 697 -24.53 11.91 8.07
CA LEU A 697 -24.48 10.91 7.01
C LEU A 697 -25.59 11.11 5.97
N ILE A 698 -26.83 11.36 6.40
CA ILE A 698 -27.94 11.67 5.50
C ILE A 698 -27.67 12.97 4.75
N GLY A 699 -27.10 13.98 5.42
CA GLY A 699 -26.72 15.24 4.80
C GLY A 699 -25.65 15.09 3.71
N GLN A 700 -24.69 14.19 3.92
CA GLN A 700 -23.65 13.85 2.93
C GLN A 700 -24.24 13.08 1.75
N ALA A 701 -25.06 12.06 2.02
CA ALA A 701 -25.75 11.26 1.02
C ALA A 701 -26.66 12.13 0.12
N CYS A 702 -27.43 13.03 0.72
CA CYS A 702 -28.33 13.95 0.04
C CYS A 702 -27.68 15.31 -0.32
N SER A 703 -26.36 15.34 -0.50
CA SER A 703 -25.61 16.61 -0.69
C SER A 703 -26.17 17.58 -1.74
N PRO A 704 -26.72 17.17 -2.91
CA PRO A 704 -27.30 18.11 -3.87
C PRO A 704 -28.53 18.86 -3.31
N LEU A 705 -29.39 18.16 -2.58
CA LEU A 705 -30.60 18.73 -1.97
C LEU A 705 -30.24 19.67 -0.81
N VAL A 706 -29.29 19.26 0.03
CA VAL A 706 -28.84 20.04 1.19
C VAL A 706 -28.15 21.34 0.76
N LYS A 707 -27.38 21.30 -0.34
CA LYS A 707 -26.79 22.50 -0.95
C LYS A 707 -27.87 23.45 -1.46
N LYS A 708 -28.91 22.94 -2.13
CA LYS A 708 -30.06 23.73 -2.57
C LYS A 708 -30.80 24.39 -1.40
N ALA A 709 -30.86 23.73 -0.24
CA ALA A 709 -31.46 24.25 0.99
C ALA A 709 -30.56 25.22 1.78
N MET A 710 -29.35 25.56 1.31
CA MET A 710 -28.38 26.41 2.03
C MET A 710 -27.97 25.88 3.43
N LEU A 711 -28.08 24.57 3.65
CA LEU A 711 -27.72 23.91 4.92
C LEU A 711 -26.35 23.21 4.87
N TRP A 712 -25.70 23.18 3.70
CA TRP A 712 -24.43 22.47 3.50
C TRP A 712 -23.33 22.93 4.46
N ASP A 713 -23.22 24.23 4.71
CA ASP A 713 -22.19 24.77 5.61
C ASP A 713 -22.43 24.32 7.07
N SER A 714 -23.69 24.16 7.49
CA SER A 714 -24.02 23.62 8.81
C SER A 714 -23.64 22.14 8.94
N ILE A 715 -23.91 21.35 7.90
CA ILE A 715 -23.49 19.94 7.85
C ILE A 715 -21.96 19.82 7.87
N MET A 716 -21.26 20.72 7.18
CA MET A 716 -19.80 20.76 7.20
C MET A 716 -19.24 21.14 8.58
N GLU A 717 -19.76 22.15 9.26
CA GLU A 717 -19.32 22.48 10.63
C GLU A 717 -19.67 21.36 11.63
N LEU A 718 -20.82 20.69 11.46
CA LEU A 718 -21.17 19.49 12.23
C LEU A 718 -20.11 18.40 12.04
N GLY A 719 -19.77 18.10 10.79
CA GLY A 719 -18.68 17.18 10.46
C GLY A 719 -17.36 17.57 11.10
N ARG A 720 -16.98 18.86 11.03
CA ARG A 720 -15.76 19.37 11.66
C ARG A 720 -15.75 19.19 13.18
N ALA A 721 -16.90 19.37 13.83
CA ALA A 721 -17.02 19.17 15.27
C ALA A 721 -16.80 17.69 15.64
N TYR A 722 -17.41 16.76 14.88
CA TYR A 722 -17.17 15.33 15.07
C TYR A 722 -15.71 14.95 14.85
N GLU A 723 -15.10 15.37 13.74
CA GLU A 723 -13.72 15.02 13.43
C GLU A 723 -12.72 15.61 14.45
N ASN A 724 -12.97 16.83 14.96
CA ASN A 724 -12.18 17.38 16.05
C ASN A 724 -12.31 16.54 17.34
N MET A 725 -13.54 16.17 17.72
CA MET A 725 -13.78 15.37 18.91
C MET A 725 -13.14 13.99 18.80
N MET A 726 -13.29 13.31 17.67
CA MET A 726 -12.67 12.01 17.41
C MET A 726 -11.15 12.11 17.44
N GLY A 727 -10.57 13.13 16.79
CA GLY A 727 -9.13 13.39 16.83
C GLY A 727 -8.60 13.60 18.25
N LEU A 728 -9.29 14.35 19.09
CA LEU A 728 -8.91 14.55 20.50
C LEU A 728 -9.01 13.27 21.33
N ILE A 729 -10.07 12.47 21.15
CA ILE A 729 -10.24 11.18 21.84
C ILE A 729 -9.09 10.22 21.51
N LEU A 730 -8.66 10.20 20.25
CA LEU A 730 -7.52 9.38 19.82
C LEU A 730 -6.18 9.93 20.32
N PHE A 731 -6.01 11.25 20.28
CA PHE A 731 -4.76 11.91 20.63
C PHE A 731 -4.47 11.87 22.14
N LEU A 732 -5.50 11.95 23.00
CA LEU A 732 -5.32 12.04 24.45
C LEU A 732 -4.54 10.84 25.03
N PRO A 733 -4.89 9.56 24.74
CA PRO A 733 -4.08 8.41 25.17
C PRO A 733 -2.65 8.43 24.61
N ILE A 734 -2.46 8.86 23.36
CA ILE A 734 -1.14 8.93 22.73
C ILE A 734 -0.26 9.96 23.47
N GLY A 735 -0.78 11.16 23.71
CA GLY A 735 -0.09 12.21 24.45
C GLY A 735 0.26 11.79 25.88
N LEU A 736 -0.64 11.10 26.57
CA LEU A 736 -0.39 10.56 27.91
C LEU A 736 0.72 9.50 27.91
N LEU A 737 0.68 8.56 26.96
CA LEU A 737 1.69 7.51 26.84
C LEU A 737 3.07 8.06 26.43
N SER A 738 3.09 9.12 25.62
CA SER A 738 4.33 9.75 25.15
C SER A 738 5.09 10.49 26.26
N TRP A 739 4.43 10.80 27.38
CA TRP A 739 5.07 11.35 28.56
C TRP A 739 6.04 10.35 29.22
N PHE A 740 5.87 9.05 28.97
CA PHE A 740 6.66 8.00 29.59
C PHE A 740 7.74 7.48 28.61
N PRO A 741 9.04 7.77 28.83
CA PRO A 741 10.11 7.42 27.88
C PRO A 741 10.19 5.91 27.57
N PHE A 742 9.89 5.05 28.56
CA PHE A 742 9.92 3.60 28.38
C PHE A 742 8.92 3.10 27.33
N VAL A 743 7.84 3.84 27.04
CA VAL A 743 6.85 3.44 26.04
C VAL A 743 7.43 3.52 24.63
N SER A 744 8.16 4.60 24.32
CA SER A 744 8.85 4.77 23.04
C SER A 744 9.95 3.71 22.85
N GLU A 745 10.69 3.39 23.91
CA GLU A 745 11.68 2.31 23.87
C GLU A 745 11.04 0.93 23.66
N PHE A 746 9.96 0.64 24.37
CA PHE A 746 9.22 -0.61 24.23
C PHE A 746 8.68 -0.75 22.80
N GLN A 747 8.07 0.31 22.26
CA GLN A 747 7.58 0.35 20.88
C GLN A 747 8.72 0.05 19.89
N THR A 748 9.86 0.72 20.03
CA THR A 748 11.00 0.53 19.11
C THR A 748 11.50 -0.91 19.11
N ARG A 749 11.59 -1.55 20.28
CA ARG A 749 11.97 -2.96 20.43
C ARG A 749 10.92 -3.93 19.90
N LEU A 750 9.63 -3.56 19.96
CA LEU A 750 8.54 -4.33 19.40
C LEU A 750 8.53 -4.28 17.86
N LEU A 751 8.87 -3.12 17.29
CA LEU A 751 8.84 -2.88 15.85
C LEU A 751 10.08 -3.39 15.13
N PHE A 752 11.26 -3.23 15.71
CA PHE A 752 12.51 -3.47 15.00
C PHE A 752 13.43 -4.48 15.68
N ASN A 753 14.24 -5.16 14.87
CA ASN A 753 15.28 -6.07 15.35
C ASN A 753 16.25 -5.34 16.30
N GLN A 754 16.79 -6.05 17.31
CA GLN A 754 17.71 -5.52 18.32
C GLN A 754 18.91 -4.78 17.72
N ALA A 755 19.47 -5.28 16.62
CA ALA A 755 20.62 -4.65 15.95
C ALA A 755 20.26 -3.26 15.39
N PHE A 756 19.06 -3.13 14.81
CA PHE A 756 18.55 -1.86 14.29
C PHE A 756 18.15 -0.91 15.43
N SER A 757 17.42 -1.42 16.42
CA SER A 757 16.99 -0.68 17.61
C SER A 757 18.15 -0.03 18.36
N ARG A 758 19.27 -0.75 18.55
CA ARG A 758 20.49 -0.20 19.16
C ARG A 758 21.12 0.92 18.33
N GLY A 759 21.20 0.75 17.01
CA GLY A 759 21.72 1.78 16.11
C GLY A 759 20.88 3.06 16.13
N LEU A 760 19.55 2.91 16.20
CA LEU A 760 18.61 4.02 16.23
C LEU A 760 18.66 4.78 17.57
N GLN A 761 18.80 4.07 18.69
CA GLN A 761 19.02 4.68 20.01
C GLN A 761 20.32 5.50 20.06
N ILE A 762 21.42 4.96 19.54
CA ILE A 762 22.71 5.69 19.48
C ILE A 762 22.58 6.94 18.61
N SER A 763 21.91 6.83 17.45
CA SER A 763 21.68 7.98 16.57
C SER A 763 20.88 9.09 17.25
N ARG A 764 19.82 8.74 18.01
CA ARG A 764 19.01 9.72 18.76
C ARG A 764 19.81 10.41 19.87
N ILE A 765 20.65 9.67 20.58
CA ILE A 765 21.55 10.25 21.61
C ILE A 765 22.53 11.26 20.97
N LEU A 766 23.12 10.90 19.83
CA LEU A 766 24.06 11.77 19.11
C LEU A 766 23.37 13.00 18.49
N ALA A 767 22.13 12.87 18.02
CA ALA A 767 21.33 13.99 17.52
C ALA A 767 20.97 14.95 18.66
N GLY A 768 20.52 14.42 19.81
CA GLY A 768 20.24 15.23 20.99
C GLY A 768 21.48 15.99 21.50
N GLN A 769 22.69 15.41 21.39
CA GLN A 769 23.94 16.10 21.74
C GLN A 769 24.29 17.26 20.79
N LYS A 770 23.87 17.21 19.51
CA LYS A 770 24.08 18.33 18.57
C LYS A 770 23.19 19.52 18.89
N ASP A 771 21.95 19.29 19.29
CA ASP A 771 21.03 20.36 19.66
C ASP A 771 21.48 21.09 20.93
N PHE A 772 22.23 20.45 21.83
CA PHE A 772 22.86 21.12 22.97
C PHE A 772 24.14 21.90 22.60
N GLY A 773 24.83 21.52 21.53
CA GLY A 773 26.07 22.17 21.07
C GLY A 773 25.87 23.41 20.20
N GLU A 774 24.65 23.69 19.74
CA GLU A 774 24.30 24.95 19.04
C GLU A 774 23.80 26.06 20.00
N PHE A 775 23.77 25.77 21.32
CA PHE A 775 23.46 26.75 22.38
C PHE A 775 24.66 27.13 23.26
N GLU A 776 25.88 26.71 22.90
CA GLU A 776 27.16 27.27 23.38
C GLU A 776 27.84 28.03 22.24
#